data_AF-A0A3D1SNB9-F1
#
_entry.id   AF-A0A3D1SNB9-F1
#
_cell.length_a   1.000
_cell.length_b   1.000
_cell.length_c   1.000
_cell.angle_alpha   90.00
_cell.angle_beta   90.00
_cell.angle_gamma   90.00
#
_symmetry.space_group_name_H-M   'P 1'
#
loop_
_entity.id
_entity.type
_entity.pdbx_description
1 polymer ?
#
loop_
_entity_poly.entity_id
_entity_poly.type
_entity_poly.pdbx_seq_one_letter_code
_entity_poly.pdbx_strand_id
1 'polypeptide(L)'
;MHVIHGTWIPDDAHEFIQSGAFYLWVETDTPQGTPRSRTGTVHPRHLAHTALATFLMEKLGLREFVSGALESTLCTRYFLLPTAAGQPSPSFELLRYVEEEEPIEFELAPWQVSCYRVPDVIAALNDIHFIALHAAEDFQLGADLLFWHQYSQALKGIIVKDQYIPALKYQAISSTPTKSKRAKNSSSFELHPAWELLSDTYETTLQRYDAAMPGVCRAGLNSPDSVALFDKEPLLRHFSECLLHDVVTGTPFTAKFDQQIAGTLLYECVYPYRPALPQTSDKALEDYRHWLAWRANLTRAHTGAGFTLCFRLEEASPADIDNWQLHFLVAARNDPSLKLSLDEYWRLNPKSRAAAARPFGKDFEKNLLLALGYAARIYPTVWNGLATDQPTGCHLTMDEAFAFLKESAWVLGDAGYAVIVPAWWTPDGRRRAKVRLKTAMRSPKGASATSNGYFSLSTLISYEYQLSIGGQVVTEEEWQQLVNAKSPLVQFRGQWMELDRDKMQQLLQFWQTHQHEEQEITLLDMLKIGTEAEDDLEWDHDQSLRDMLSMLHDKNAFAPIEDPATLQGTLRDYQKRGVAWLQYLENLGLNPCLADDMGLGKTLEVIARLLKEREEADGVPPTLVIAPTSVLGNWRKEIERFAPQLRTMVHQGSTRLKDKQAFTETCATHDVVLTSFALARLDEKLLQSLKWHRVVVDEAQNIKNPQAAQTRAILKLTAPHRLALTGTPVENRLRDLWSIFNFLSPGYLGKEAQFRKSFELPIQKDNDQAKSATLKKLVEPFILRRVKTDKRIIDDLPDKIEQKMYCTLSSEQASLYEAVVKDVTEQLKEAEGIQRKGLILSTLLKLKQICNHPAQFLQDGSAFTTERSHKLQRLGEMVEEVMDSGESALIFTQFTEIGGQLERYLEHTRHYNTYYLHGGTSVARRERMITEFQDPETEPSLFILSLRAGGVGLNLTKANHVFHFDRWWNPAVEDQATDRAFRIGQRKNVFVHKFVSMGTMEERIDAMIEDKKRLSSLVVGADESWLTELDNDTFKELIALRRSAVLE
;
A
#
# COMPACT_ATOMS: atom_id res chain seq x y z
N MET A 1 -0.61 27.53 -0.27
CA MET A 1 -1.14 26.26 0.29
C MET A 1 -2.63 26.34 0.55
N HIS A 2 -3.40 25.30 0.20
CA HIS A 2 -4.85 25.20 0.48
C HIS A 2 -5.12 24.12 1.52
N VAL A 3 -5.85 24.43 2.59
CA VAL A 3 -6.32 23.42 3.56
C VAL A 3 -7.81 23.24 3.37
N ILE A 4 -8.22 22.02 3.05
CA ILE A 4 -9.64 21.67 2.89
C ILE A 4 -10.17 21.28 4.25
N HIS A 5 -11.12 22.07 4.71
CA HIS A 5 -11.87 21.85 5.93
C HIS A 5 -13.25 21.34 5.59
N GLY A 6 -13.83 20.60 6.53
CA GLY A 6 -15.16 20.07 6.33
C GLY A 6 -15.82 19.69 7.64
N THR A 7 -17.09 20.05 7.77
CA THR A 7 -17.87 19.65 8.92
C THR A 7 -19.35 19.47 8.62
N TRP A 8 -19.99 18.69 9.47
CA TRP A 8 -21.44 18.54 9.49
C TRP A 8 -22.07 19.72 10.24
N ILE A 9 -23.07 20.37 9.63
CA ILE A 9 -23.84 21.46 10.25
C ILE A 9 -25.33 21.09 10.22
N PRO A 10 -25.98 20.91 11.38
CA PRO A 10 -27.44 20.79 11.49
C PRO A 10 -28.13 22.09 11.04
N ASP A 11 -29.27 22.03 10.36
CA ASP A 11 -30.02 23.20 9.85
C ASP A 11 -30.78 23.95 10.96
N ASP A 12 -30.86 25.28 10.93
CA ASP A 12 -31.58 26.11 11.94
C ASP A 12 -33.13 25.96 11.91
N ALA A 13 -33.66 25.00 11.15
CA ALA A 13 -35.09 24.77 11.04
C ALA A 13 -35.68 24.42 12.42
N HIS A 14 -36.78 25.06 12.80
CA HIS A 14 -37.54 24.73 14.02
C HIS A 14 -38.36 23.44 13.90
N GLU A 15 -38.00 22.57 12.95
CA GLU A 15 -38.60 21.26 12.78
C GLU A 15 -38.03 20.30 13.83
N PHE A 16 -38.86 19.41 14.35
CA PHE A 16 -38.45 18.46 15.38
C PHE A 16 -37.46 17.41 14.87
N ILE A 17 -37.64 16.95 13.62
CA ILE A 17 -36.59 16.22 12.91
C ILE A 17 -35.76 17.25 12.16
N GLN A 18 -34.68 17.67 12.81
CA GLN A 18 -33.70 18.55 12.22
C GLN A 18 -32.94 17.80 11.10
N SER A 19 -32.87 18.42 9.92
CA SER A 19 -31.96 18.00 8.85
C SER A 19 -30.59 18.64 9.01
N GLY A 20 -29.61 18.20 8.23
CA GLY A 20 -28.34 18.88 8.13
C GLY A 20 -27.65 18.59 6.82
N ALA A 21 -26.47 19.17 6.66
CA ALA A 21 -25.63 18.86 5.52
C ALA A 21 -24.15 18.93 5.87
N PHE A 22 -23.35 18.26 5.05
CA PHE A 22 -21.91 18.32 5.13
C PHE A 22 -21.39 19.46 4.25
N TYR A 23 -20.58 20.33 4.84
CA TYR A 23 -20.06 21.53 4.19
C TYR A 23 -18.55 21.47 4.11
N LEU A 24 -18.01 21.70 2.92
CA LEU A 24 -16.58 21.85 2.67
C LEU A 24 -16.25 23.32 2.46
N TRP A 25 -15.15 23.78 3.02
CA TRP A 25 -14.56 25.06 2.67
C TRP A 25 -13.05 24.94 2.60
N VAL A 26 -12.41 25.91 1.96
CA VAL A 26 -10.97 25.87 1.72
C VAL A 26 -10.34 27.10 2.35
N GLU A 27 -9.42 26.87 3.26
CA GLU A 27 -8.54 27.87 3.83
C GLU A 27 -7.29 28.02 2.96
N THR A 28 -6.76 29.23 2.86
CA THR A 28 -5.62 29.61 2.04
C THR A 28 -4.63 30.42 2.85
N ASP A 29 -3.35 30.25 2.56
CA ASP A 29 -2.26 31.00 3.20
C ASP A 29 -2.35 32.51 2.96
N THR A 30 -2.77 32.94 1.77
CA THR A 30 -2.92 34.35 1.43
C THR A 30 -4.27 34.92 1.87
N PRO A 31 -4.30 35.92 2.77
CA PRO A 31 -5.54 36.60 3.11
C PRO A 31 -6.07 37.39 1.90
N GLN A 32 -7.30 37.10 1.50
CA GLN A 32 -8.04 37.83 0.47
C GLN A 32 -8.49 39.19 1.06
N GLY A 33 -8.35 40.26 0.27
CA GLY A 33 -8.71 41.61 0.71
C GLY A 33 -10.18 41.66 1.15
N THR A 34 -10.43 41.96 2.43
CA THR A 34 -11.77 41.95 3.03
C THR A 34 -12.73 42.87 2.28
N PRO A 35 -13.75 42.36 1.55
CA PRO A 35 -14.86 43.20 1.16
C PRO A 35 -15.62 43.61 2.44
N ARG A 36 -15.96 44.90 2.58
CA ARG A 36 -16.83 45.37 3.66
C ARG A 36 -18.20 44.71 3.52
N SER A 37 -18.43 43.62 4.26
CA SER A 37 -19.77 43.06 4.46
C SER A 37 -20.57 43.96 5.41
N ARG A 38 -21.86 44.17 5.10
CA ARG A 38 -22.78 44.98 5.92
C ARG A 38 -23.21 44.29 7.22
N THR A 39 -22.88 43.01 7.43
CA THR A 39 -23.51 42.18 8.48
C THR A 39 -22.59 41.19 9.21
N GLY A 40 -21.29 41.07 8.90
CA GLY A 40 -20.41 40.14 9.60
C GLY A 40 -18.93 40.19 9.19
N THR A 41 -18.04 39.69 10.05
CA THR A 41 -16.60 39.56 9.82
C THR A 41 -16.32 38.36 8.91
N VAL A 42 -15.88 38.62 7.69
CA VAL A 42 -15.56 37.61 6.67
C VAL A 42 -14.17 37.02 6.96
N HIS A 43 -14.04 35.70 6.93
CA HIS A 43 -12.76 35.04 7.16
C HIS A 43 -11.76 35.51 6.09
N PRO A 44 -10.62 36.11 6.47
CA PRO A 44 -9.70 36.70 5.50
C PRO A 44 -9.07 35.63 4.60
N ARG A 45 -8.94 34.39 5.08
CA ARG A 45 -8.20 33.30 4.41
C ARG A 45 -9.07 32.27 3.70
N HIS A 46 -10.38 32.48 3.55
CA HIS A 46 -11.23 31.50 2.84
C HIS A 46 -11.22 31.72 1.32
N LEU A 47 -11.40 30.64 0.53
CA LEU A 47 -11.72 30.77 -0.89
C LEU A 47 -13.15 31.26 -1.09
N ALA A 48 -13.33 32.44 -1.70
CA ALA A 48 -14.64 32.94 -2.10
C ALA A 48 -15.33 32.03 -3.13
N HIS A 49 -16.66 32.11 -3.23
CA HIS A 49 -17.53 31.25 -4.07
C HIS A 49 -16.97 30.89 -5.46
N THR A 50 -16.51 31.86 -6.25
CA THR A 50 -16.00 31.61 -7.62
C THR A 50 -14.66 30.86 -7.63
N ALA A 51 -13.76 31.21 -6.71
CA ALA A 51 -12.47 30.54 -6.56
C ALA A 51 -12.63 29.14 -5.98
N LEU A 52 -13.54 28.97 -5.01
CA LEU A 52 -13.91 27.67 -4.46
C LEU A 52 -14.49 26.75 -5.54
N ALA A 53 -15.41 27.23 -6.38
CA ALA A 53 -15.95 26.47 -7.50
C ALA A 53 -14.85 25.97 -8.44
N THR A 54 -13.93 26.85 -8.80
CA THR A 54 -12.79 26.53 -9.69
C THR A 54 -11.88 25.49 -9.05
N PHE A 55 -11.56 25.65 -7.77
CA PHE A 55 -10.76 24.69 -7.01
C PHE A 55 -11.39 23.29 -6.96
N LEU A 56 -12.69 23.21 -6.66
CA LEU A 56 -13.40 21.93 -6.62
C LEU A 56 -13.43 21.23 -7.99
N MET A 57 -13.59 21.98 -9.09
CA MET A 57 -13.65 21.44 -10.45
C MET A 57 -12.28 21.03 -11.00
N GLU A 58 -11.27 21.87 -10.83
CA GLU A 58 -9.95 21.69 -11.48
C GLU A 58 -8.99 20.87 -10.64
N LYS A 59 -8.98 21.06 -9.31
CA LYS A 59 -8.04 20.41 -8.39
C LYS A 59 -8.59 19.13 -7.78
N LEU A 60 -9.85 19.16 -7.30
CA LEU A 60 -10.48 17.97 -6.72
C LEU A 60 -11.20 17.11 -7.76
N GLY A 61 -11.32 17.56 -9.00
CA GLY A 61 -11.95 16.77 -10.06
C GLY A 61 -13.38 16.32 -9.75
N LEU A 62 -14.05 16.98 -8.79
CA LEU A 62 -15.44 16.74 -8.39
C LEU A 62 -16.34 17.24 -9.51
N ARG A 63 -16.35 16.51 -10.62
CA ARG A 63 -17.24 16.73 -11.76
C ARG A 63 -18.60 16.14 -11.41
N GLU A 64 -19.33 16.76 -10.49
CA GLU A 64 -20.75 16.46 -10.40
C GLU A 64 -21.47 16.97 -11.65
N PHE A 65 -21.99 15.99 -12.40
CA PHE A 65 -23.31 15.98 -13.01
C PHE A 65 -23.73 17.23 -13.82
N VAL A 66 -23.68 17.04 -15.14
CA VAL A 66 -24.43 17.70 -16.22
C VAL A 66 -25.58 18.61 -15.72
N SER A 67 -25.58 19.86 -16.20
CA SER A 67 -26.67 20.86 -16.16
C SER A 67 -26.75 21.79 -14.94
N GLY A 68 -25.81 22.73 -14.81
CA GLY A 68 -26.09 24.06 -14.22
C GLY A 68 -26.31 24.18 -12.70
N ALA A 69 -26.06 23.13 -11.91
CA ALA A 69 -26.39 23.09 -10.46
C ALA A 69 -25.27 23.56 -9.50
N LEU A 70 -24.09 23.94 -10.00
CA LEU A 70 -22.94 24.36 -9.16
C LEU A 70 -23.25 25.65 -8.37
N GLU A 71 -24.04 26.56 -8.92
CA GLU A 71 -24.46 27.80 -8.24
C GLU A 71 -25.46 27.52 -7.09
N SER A 72 -26.21 26.42 -7.12
CA SER A 72 -27.18 26.07 -6.08
C SER A 72 -26.59 25.30 -4.87
N THR A 73 -25.37 24.77 -5.00
CA THR A 73 -24.68 23.98 -3.95
C THR A 73 -23.65 24.80 -3.17
N LEU A 74 -23.22 25.93 -3.73
CA LEU A 74 -22.38 26.90 -3.04
C LEU A 74 -23.23 27.79 -2.11
N CYS A 75 -22.82 27.91 -0.85
CA CYS A 75 -23.54 28.69 0.15
C CYS A 75 -22.59 29.28 1.19
N THR A 76 -23.09 30.24 1.96
CA THR A 76 -22.31 30.87 3.03
C THR A 76 -22.66 30.24 4.37
N ARG A 77 -21.66 29.93 5.18
CA ARG A 77 -21.80 29.48 6.57
C ARG A 77 -20.85 30.25 7.48
N TYR A 78 -21.03 30.10 8.79
CA TYR A 78 -20.18 30.74 9.80
C TYR A 78 -19.43 29.68 10.58
N PHE A 79 -18.22 29.98 11.04
CA PHE A 79 -17.43 29.07 11.87
C PHE A 79 -16.91 29.80 13.10
N LEU A 80 -17.07 29.21 14.28
CA LEU A 80 -16.48 29.70 15.53
C LEU A 80 -14.99 29.35 15.55
N LEU A 81 -14.14 30.33 15.25
CA LEU A 81 -12.70 30.11 15.12
C LEU A 81 -11.93 30.89 16.20
N PRO A 82 -10.79 30.36 16.67
CA PRO A 82 -9.88 31.08 17.57
C PRO A 82 -9.52 32.44 16.97
N THR A 83 -9.78 33.50 17.72
CA THR A 83 -9.64 34.89 17.29
C THR A 83 -8.77 35.62 18.30
N ALA A 84 -7.71 36.24 17.81
CA ALA A 84 -6.79 37.05 18.59
C ALA A 84 -6.65 38.42 17.93
N ALA A 85 -6.67 39.49 18.73
CA ALA A 85 -6.61 40.88 18.24
C ALA A 85 -7.63 41.21 17.12
N GLY A 86 -8.81 40.58 17.11
CA GLY A 86 -9.86 40.80 16.12
C GLY A 86 -9.63 40.14 14.76
N GLN A 87 -8.69 39.19 14.65
CA GLN A 87 -8.45 38.38 13.44
C GLN A 87 -8.52 36.88 13.77
N PRO A 88 -9.02 36.03 12.84
CA PRO A 88 -9.05 34.60 13.06
C PRO A 88 -7.63 34.04 12.91
N SER A 89 -7.31 33.10 13.80
CA SER A 89 -6.06 32.36 13.75
C SER A 89 -6.14 31.33 12.62
N PRO A 90 -5.05 31.11 11.86
CA PRO A 90 -4.97 30.02 10.90
C PRO A 90 -5.25 28.66 11.56
N SER A 91 -5.74 27.69 10.78
CA SER A 91 -5.77 26.29 11.24
C SER A 91 -4.36 25.77 11.58
N PHE A 92 -4.26 24.76 12.45
CA PHE A 92 -2.97 24.16 12.81
C PHE A 92 -2.22 23.59 11.61
N GLU A 93 -2.95 23.09 10.61
CA GLU A 93 -2.39 22.64 9.35
C GLU A 93 -1.81 23.82 8.57
N LEU A 94 -2.51 24.95 8.54
CA LEU A 94 -2.07 26.15 7.84
C LEU A 94 -0.96 26.92 8.56
N LEU A 95 -0.87 26.86 9.90
CA LEU A 95 0.19 27.46 10.72
C LEU A 95 1.60 26.98 10.34
N ARG A 96 1.71 25.81 9.69
CA ARG A 96 3.00 25.33 9.17
C ARG A 96 3.51 26.15 7.98
N TYR A 97 2.60 26.81 7.27
CA TYR A 97 2.82 27.54 6.03
C TYR A 97 2.72 29.06 6.23
N VAL A 98 2.10 29.51 7.33
CA VAL A 98 1.96 30.92 7.68
C VAL A 98 2.91 31.23 8.84
N GLU A 99 3.79 32.23 8.69
CA GLU A 99 4.74 32.69 9.72
C GLU A 99 4.03 33.46 10.87
N GLU A 100 2.92 32.92 11.37
CA GLU A 100 2.17 33.44 12.50
C GLU A 100 2.37 32.54 13.72
N GLU A 101 2.73 33.13 14.86
CA GLU A 101 2.84 32.39 16.12
C GLU A 101 1.45 32.09 16.68
N GLU A 102 1.30 30.93 17.33
CA GLU A 102 0.07 30.59 18.02
C GLU A 102 -0.23 31.62 19.11
N PRO A 103 -1.44 32.22 19.13
CA PRO A 103 -1.79 33.17 20.17
C PRO A 103 -1.89 32.47 21.52
N ILE A 104 -1.18 33.02 22.51
CA ILE A 104 -1.19 32.52 23.90
C ILE A 104 -2.58 32.68 24.53
N GLU A 105 -3.33 33.72 24.14
CA GLU A 105 -4.71 33.97 24.53
C GLU A 105 -5.58 34.19 23.28
N PHE A 106 -6.72 33.50 23.19
CA PHE A 106 -7.67 33.63 22.09
C PHE A 106 -9.12 33.54 22.62
N GLU A 107 -10.04 34.15 21.88
CA GLU A 107 -11.49 33.97 22.07
C GLU A 107 -12.11 33.30 20.84
N LEU A 108 -13.25 32.61 20.98
CA LEU A 108 -13.95 32.07 19.82
C LEU A 108 -14.92 33.12 19.26
N ALA A 109 -14.76 33.49 17.99
CA ALA A 109 -15.64 34.42 17.30
C ALA A 109 -16.17 33.83 15.99
N PRO A 110 -17.40 34.18 15.56
CA PRO A 110 -17.97 33.67 14.32
C PRO A 110 -17.39 34.37 13.09
N TRP A 111 -16.91 33.57 12.14
CA TRP A 111 -16.35 34.06 10.87
C TRP A 111 -17.13 33.52 9.68
N GLN A 112 -17.50 34.42 8.77
CA GLN A 112 -18.24 34.07 7.55
C GLN A 112 -17.30 33.45 6.50
N VAL A 113 -17.66 32.26 5.96
CA VAL A 113 -16.91 31.54 4.92
C VAL A 113 -17.84 31.06 3.79
N SER A 114 -17.31 31.02 2.57
CA SER A 114 -17.94 30.32 1.44
C SER A 114 -17.71 28.81 1.56
N CYS A 115 -18.79 28.04 1.47
CA CYS A 115 -18.80 26.59 1.55
C CYS A 115 -19.45 25.96 0.33
N TYR A 116 -19.07 24.71 0.06
CA TYR A 116 -19.74 23.80 -0.84
C TYR A 116 -20.51 22.74 -0.04
N ARG A 117 -21.82 22.63 -0.31
CA ARG A 117 -22.67 21.61 0.28
C ARG A 117 -22.48 20.30 -0.49
N VAL A 118 -22.01 19.27 0.20
CA VAL A 118 -21.72 17.94 -0.39
C VAL A 118 -23.03 17.14 -0.52
N PRO A 119 -23.39 16.66 -1.73
CA PRO A 119 -24.60 15.85 -1.92
C PRO A 119 -24.42 14.39 -1.46
N ASP A 120 -23.36 13.70 -1.93
CA ASP A 120 -22.99 12.35 -1.46
C ASP A 120 -21.73 12.43 -0.60
N VAL A 121 -21.94 12.41 0.71
CA VAL A 121 -20.88 12.57 1.70
C VAL A 121 -19.88 11.42 1.65
N ILE A 122 -20.33 10.17 1.47
CA ILE A 122 -19.44 9.00 1.52
C ILE A 122 -18.54 8.99 0.29
N ALA A 123 -19.12 9.16 -0.90
CA ALA A 123 -18.36 9.17 -2.14
C ALA A 123 -17.36 10.34 -2.16
N ALA A 124 -17.82 11.56 -1.85
CA ALA A 124 -16.98 12.75 -1.89
C ALA A 124 -15.81 12.68 -0.89
N LEU A 125 -16.03 12.23 0.35
CA LEU A 125 -14.96 12.13 1.34
C LEU A 125 -13.89 11.10 0.92
N ASN A 126 -14.29 9.98 0.30
CA ASN A 126 -13.35 8.99 -0.22
C ASN A 126 -12.51 9.56 -1.36
N ASP A 127 -13.15 10.23 -2.32
CA ASP A 127 -12.47 10.82 -3.46
C ASP A 127 -11.50 11.92 -3.02
N ILE A 128 -11.95 12.82 -2.13
CA ILE A 128 -11.11 13.89 -1.58
C ILE A 128 -9.92 13.32 -0.81
N HIS A 129 -10.13 12.29 0.02
CA HIS A 129 -9.03 11.63 0.74
C HIS A 129 -8.04 10.97 -0.20
N PHE A 130 -8.54 10.26 -1.22
CA PHE A 130 -7.72 9.64 -2.24
C PHE A 130 -6.86 10.66 -3.00
N ILE A 131 -7.46 11.76 -3.45
CA ILE A 131 -6.75 12.80 -4.20
C ILE A 131 -5.73 13.50 -3.30
N ALA A 132 -6.07 13.80 -2.04
CA ALA A 132 -5.14 14.42 -1.09
C ALA A 132 -3.90 13.54 -0.83
N LEU A 133 -4.01 12.20 -0.86
CA LEU A 133 -2.85 11.30 -0.73
C LEU A 133 -1.90 11.37 -1.94
N HIS A 134 -2.38 11.78 -3.11
CA HIS A 134 -1.64 11.74 -4.38
C HIS A 134 -1.30 13.13 -4.93
N ALA A 135 -1.92 14.19 -4.39
CA ALA A 135 -1.76 15.60 -4.77
C ALA A 135 -1.45 16.49 -3.54
N ALA A 136 -0.74 15.94 -2.55
CA ALA A 136 -0.45 16.59 -1.27
C ALA A 136 0.32 17.93 -1.36
N GLU A 137 0.87 18.25 -2.54
CA GLU A 137 1.60 19.50 -2.81
C GLU A 137 0.63 20.68 -3.07
N ASP A 138 -0.58 20.44 -3.61
CA ASP A 138 -1.53 21.51 -3.94
C ASP A 138 -2.49 21.85 -2.78
N PHE A 139 -2.86 20.85 -1.98
CA PHE A 139 -3.78 21.01 -0.86
C PHE A 139 -3.66 19.87 0.16
N GLN A 140 -4.02 20.15 1.41
CA GLN A 140 -4.03 19.19 2.51
C GLN A 140 -5.42 19.13 3.16
N LEU A 141 -5.75 18.01 3.80
CA LEU A 141 -6.97 17.89 4.60
C LEU A 141 -6.71 18.46 6.00
N GLY A 142 -7.63 19.30 6.47
CA GLY A 142 -7.70 19.67 7.88
C GLY A 142 -8.01 18.46 8.76
N ALA A 143 -7.61 18.51 10.03
CA ALA A 143 -7.91 17.48 11.01
C ALA A 143 -9.42 17.21 11.15
N ASP A 144 -10.25 18.22 10.91
CA ASP A 144 -11.70 18.10 10.87
C ASP A 144 -12.18 17.19 9.74
N LEU A 145 -11.74 17.45 8.51
CA LEU A 145 -12.15 16.68 7.35
C LEU A 145 -11.63 15.23 7.43
N LEU A 146 -10.39 15.05 7.92
CA LEU A 146 -9.82 13.72 8.14
C LEU A 146 -10.60 12.92 9.20
N PHE A 147 -10.99 13.58 10.29
CA PHE A 147 -11.82 12.97 11.34
C PHE A 147 -13.17 12.50 10.78
N TRP A 148 -13.86 13.36 10.02
CA TRP A 148 -15.16 13.02 9.42
C TRP A 148 -15.06 11.90 8.38
N HIS A 149 -13.97 11.85 7.60
CA HIS A 149 -13.68 10.72 6.72
C HIS A 149 -13.52 9.41 7.50
N GLN A 150 -12.73 9.40 8.58
CA GLN A 150 -12.53 8.19 9.39
C GLN A 150 -13.83 7.73 10.06
N TYR A 151 -14.61 8.68 10.57
CA TYR A 151 -15.89 8.39 11.19
C TYR A 151 -16.91 7.83 10.18
N SER A 152 -16.97 8.39 8.97
CA SER A 152 -17.86 7.88 7.90
C SER A 152 -17.49 6.46 7.45
N GLN A 153 -16.19 6.11 7.39
CA GLN A 153 -15.77 4.73 7.12
C GLN A 153 -16.17 3.76 8.24
N ALA A 154 -16.09 4.19 9.50
CA ALA A 154 -16.53 3.38 10.63
C ALA A 154 -18.05 3.14 10.57
N LEU A 155 -18.84 4.17 10.28
CA LEU A 155 -20.29 4.06 10.11
C LEU A 155 -20.69 3.17 8.94
N LYS A 156 -19.97 3.22 7.81
CA LYS A 156 -20.21 2.32 6.67
C LYS A 156 -20.21 0.85 7.10
N GLY A 157 -19.27 0.45 7.96
CA GLY A 157 -19.21 -0.92 8.47
C GLY A 157 -20.40 -1.32 9.36
N ILE A 158 -21.08 -0.36 9.98
CA ILE A 158 -22.28 -0.57 10.81
C ILE A 158 -23.52 -0.65 9.92
N ILE A 159 -23.65 0.25 8.94
CA ILE A 159 -24.78 0.30 8.01
C ILE A 159 -24.81 -0.95 7.13
N VAL A 160 -23.66 -1.41 6.61
CA VAL A 160 -23.56 -2.63 5.78
C VAL A 160 -23.95 -3.91 6.52
N LYS A 161 -23.93 -3.89 7.86
CA LYS A 161 -24.35 -5.01 8.72
C LYS A 161 -25.79 -4.88 9.22
N ASP A 162 -26.59 -3.99 8.62
CA ASP A 162 -28.00 -3.76 8.94
C ASP A 162 -28.26 -3.47 10.44
N GLN A 163 -27.31 -2.82 11.12
CA GLN A 163 -27.38 -2.57 12.56
C GLN A 163 -28.22 -1.32 12.93
N TYR A 164 -29.42 -1.23 12.37
CA TYR A 164 -30.36 -0.12 12.57
C TYR A 164 -31.82 -0.60 12.52
N ILE A 165 -32.73 0.20 13.09
CA ILE A 165 -34.16 -0.09 13.18
C ILE A 165 -35.02 1.11 12.76
N PRO A 166 -36.27 0.88 12.32
CA PRO A 166 -37.25 1.96 12.18
C PRO A 166 -37.62 2.53 13.56
N ALA A 167 -37.76 3.84 13.63
CA ALA A 167 -37.98 4.59 14.85
C ALA A 167 -39.18 5.54 14.76
N LEU A 168 -39.79 5.81 15.91
CA LEU A 168 -40.82 6.83 16.08
C LEU A 168 -40.31 7.86 17.10
N LYS A 169 -40.05 9.09 16.66
CA LYS A 169 -39.62 10.19 17.54
C LYS A 169 -40.85 10.95 18.07
N TYR A 170 -40.95 11.13 19.38
CA TYR A 170 -42.07 11.78 20.07
C TYR A 170 -41.76 13.21 20.48
N GLN A 171 -42.64 14.14 20.10
CA GLN A 171 -42.62 15.53 20.54
C GLN A 171 -43.89 15.88 21.31
N ALA A 172 -43.76 16.49 22.49
CA ALA A 172 -44.88 17.09 23.21
C ALA A 172 -44.99 18.58 22.85
N ILE A 173 -46.14 19.02 22.34
CA ILE A 173 -46.39 20.44 22.05
C ILE A 173 -47.02 21.09 23.28
N SER A 174 -46.32 22.04 23.90
CA SER A 174 -46.90 22.90 24.92
C SER A 174 -47.65 24.06 24.27
N SER A 175 -48.98 24.14 24.46
CA SER A 175 -49.74 25.33 24.07
C SER A 175 -49.49 26.48 25.06
N THR A 176 -48.92 27.59 24.60
CA THR A 176 -48.90 28.84 25.38
C THR A 176 -50.33 29.41 25.48
N PRO A 177 -50.80 29.82 26.68
CA PRO A 177 -52.18 30.27 26.84
C PRO A 177 -52.33 31.71 26.32
N THR A 178 -52.78 31.87 25.07
CA THR A 178 -53.31 33.16 24.62
C THR A 178 -54.64 33.44 25.31
N LYS A 179 -54.78 34.62 25.92
CA LYS A 179 -55.99 35.10 26.60
C LYS A 179 -57.16 35.32 25.62
N SER A 180 -57.78 34.25 25.13
CA SER A 180 -59.22 34.27 24.79
C SER A 180 -59.75 32.87 24.52
N LYS A 181 -60.83 32.54 25.24
CA LYS A 181 -61.86 31.50 24.98
C LYS A 181 -61.45 30.02 25.01
N ARG A 182 -62.01 29.33 26.03
CA ARG A 182 -62.30 27.90 26.18
C ARG A 182 -62.05 27.03 24.92
N ALA A 183 -60.98 26.25 24.96
CA ALA A 183 -60.84 25.00 24.21
C ALA A 183 -60.21 23.94 25.13
N LYS A 184 -60.65 22.69 24.99
CA LYS A 184 -60.26 21.53 25.81
C LYS A 184 -58.74 21.37 25.89
N ASN A 185 -58.23 21.05 27.08
CA ASN A 185 -56.88 20.51 27.27
C ASN A 185 -56.78 19.16 26.55
N SER A 186 -56.36 19.15 25.29
CA SER A 186 -55.69 18.00 24.68
C SER A 186 -54.21 18.34 24.62
N SER A 187 -53.37 17.57 25.28
CA SER A 187 -51.93 17.57 25.00
C SER A 187 -51.76 17.20 23.53
N SER A 188 -51.46 18.18 22.66
CA SER A 188 -51.10 17.93 21.27
C SER A 188 -49.70 17.32 21.27
N PHE A 189 -49.58 16.09 20.78
CA PHE A 189 -48.31 15.40 20.57
C PHE A 189 -48.10 15.21 19.08
N GLU A 190 -46.83 15.11 18.67
CA GLU A 190 -46.44 14.78 17.30
C GLU A 190 -45.50 13.57 17.32
N LEU A 191 -45.73 12.65 16.39
CA LEU A 191 -44.91 11.47 16.17
C LEU A 191 -44.35 11.51 14.76
N HIS A 192 -43.04 11.29 14.66
CA HIS A 192 -42.34 11.35 13.38
C HIS A 192 -41.61 10.03 13.09
N PRO A 193 -41.80 9.42 11.90
CA PRO A 193 -41.05 8.26 11.47
C PRO A 193 -39.59 8.63 11.17
N ALA A 194 -38.66 7.79 11.59
CA ALA A 194 -37.22 7.98 11.42
C ALA A 194 -36.47 6.64 11.41
N TRP A 195 -35.15 6.69 11.26
CA TRP A 195 -34.27 5.54 11.45
C TRP A 195 -33.37 5.76 12.67
N GLU A 196 -33.10 4.69 13.43
CA GLU A 196 -32.24 4.71 14.61
C GLU A 196 -31.19 3.61 14.50
N LEU A 197 -29.91 3.98 14.69
CA LEU A 197 -28.81 3.03 14.83
C LEU A 197 -28.88 2.42 16.24
N LEU A 198 -28.94 1.09 16.32
CA LEU A 198 -29.08 0.38 17.59
C LEU A 198 -28.09 -0.79 17.65
N SER A 199 -26.90 -0.53 18.18
CA SER A 199 -25.83 -1.53 18.32
C SER A 199 -24.81 -1.12 19.37
N ASP A 200 -24.36 -2.07 20.19
CA ASP A 200 -23.27 -1.84 21.16
C ASP A 200 -21.97 -1.41 20.46
N THR A 201 -21.74 -1.91 19.24
CA THR A 201 -20.57 -1.50 18.43
C THR A 201 -20.69 -0.06 17.96
N TYR A 202 -21.90 0.41 17.66
CA TYR A 202 -22.16 1.81 17.32
C TYR A 202 -21.93 2.71 18.53
N GLU A 203 -22.46 2.37 19.71
CA GLU A 203 -22.25 3.16 20.93
C GLU A 203 -20.77 3.19 21.36
N THR A 204 -20.05 2.06 21.22
CA THR A 204 -18.60 2.01 21.47
C THR A 204 -17.83 2.87 20.46
N THR A 205 -18.25 2.86 19.19
CA THR A 205 -17.68 3.70 18.15
C THR A 205 -17.92 5.18 18.44
N LEU A 206 -19.14 5.55 18.83
CA LEU A 206 -19.48 6.91 19.25
C LEU A 206 -18.58 7.38 20.39
N GLN A 207 -18.44 6.60 21.47
CA GLN A 207 -17.58 6.96 22.60
C GLN A 207 -16.12 7.15 22.19
N ARG A 208 -15.61 6.27 21.33
CA ARG A 208 -14.23 6.37 20.82
C ARG A 208 -14.01 7.65 20.01
N TYR A 209 -14.94 7.98 19.12
CA TYR A 209 -14.83 9.16 18.26
C TYR A 209 -15.18 10.46 18.99
N ASP A 210 -16.08 10.44 19.98
CA ASP A 210 -16.35 11.56 20.88
C ASP A 210 -15.09 12.01 21.63
N ALA A 211 -14.36 11.05 22.21
CA ALA A 211 -13.09 11.31 22.88
C ALA A 211 -12.03 11.90 21.93
N ALA A 212 -12.00 11.45 20.67
CA ALA A 212 -11.02 11.86 19.66
C ALA A 212 -11.42 13.11 18.85
N MET A 213 -12.68 13.58 18.95
CA MET A 213 -13.21 14.64 18.09
C MET A 213 -12.49 15.99 18.28
N PRO A 214 -11.85 16.53 17.22
CA PRO A 214 -11.28 17.88 17.23
C PRO A 214 -12.35 18.96 17.49
N GLY A 215 -11.97 20.04 18.17
CA GLY A 215 -12.89 21.14 18.48
C GLY A 215 -13.50 21.81 17.24
N VAL A 216 -12.72 21.94 16.17
CA VAL A 216 -13.12 22.54 14.89
C VAL A 216 -14.26 21.79 14.20
N CYS A 217 -14.40 20.47 14.41
CA CYS A 217 -15.54 19.70 13.89
C CYS A 217 -16.89 20.18 14.45
N ARG A 218 -16.89 20.93 15.55
CA ARG A 218 -18.10 21.41 16.23
C ARG A 218 -18.40 22.89 15.96
N ALA A 219 -17.58 23.52 15.12
CA ALA A 219 -17.52 24.97 15.00
C ALA A 219 -18.43 25.57 13.93
N GLY A 220 -18.99 24.76 13.02
CA GLY A 220 -19.82 25.25 11.92
C GLY A 220 -21.21 25.72 12.40
N LEU A 221 -21.71 26.83 11.86
CA LEU A 221 -22.94 27.51 12.24
C LEU A 221 -23.70 28.00 11.00
N ASN A 222 -25.03 28.07 11.09
CA ASN A 222 -25.88 28.64 10.04
C ASN A 222 -26.01 30.17 10.15
N SER A 223 -25.97 30.71 11.37
CA SER A 223 -26.12 32.14 11.67
C SER A 223 -25.02 32.63 12.63
N PRO A 224 -24.64 33.93 12.57
CA PRO A 224 -23.57 34.48 13.40
C PRO A 224 -23.99 34.73 14.86
N ASP A 225 -25.29 34.66 15.17
CA ASP A 225 -25.84 34.94 16.51
C ASP A 225 -25.65 33.75 17.48
N SER A 226 -25.26 32.58 16.98
CA SER A 226 -24.96 31.41 17.79
C SER A 226 -23.51 31.46 18.30
N VAL A 227 -23.33 31.38 19.63
CA VAL A 227 -22.04 31.63 20.29
C VAL A 227 -21.46 30.37 20.96
N ALA A 228 -22.05 29.20 20.71
CA ALA A 228 -21.62 27.95 21.35
C ALA A 228 -21.24 26.89 20.31
N LEU A 229 -20.16 26.15 20.59
CA LEU A 229 -19.82 24.94 19.86
C LEU A 229 -20.88 23.86 20.13
N PHE A 230 -21.27 23.11 19.09
CA PHE A 230 -22.16 21.97 19.26
C PHE A 230 -21.58 20.94 20.22
N ASP A 231 -22.39 20.21 20.97
CA ASP A 231 -21.90 19.09 21.78
C ASP A 231 -21.42 17.94 20.88
N LYS A 232 -20.34 17.26 21.29
CA LYS A 232 -19.65 16.24 20.49
C LYS A 232 -20.55 15.04 20.16
N GLU A 233 -20.99 14.29 21.17
CA GLU A 233 -21.84 13.11 20.99
C GLU A 233 -23.14 13.42 20.23
N PRO A 234 -23.93 14.46 20.56
CA PRO A 234 -25.15 14.77 19.80
C PRO A 234 -24.89 15.10 18.33
N LEU A 235 -23.78 15.78 18.02
CA LEU A 235 -23.41 16.10 16.64
C LEU A 235 -23.04 14.86 15.83
N LEU A 236 -22.24 13.96 16.42
CA LEU A 236 -21.89 12.68 15.80
C LEU A 236 -23.13 11.81 15.57
N ARG A 237 -24.03 11.74 16.55
CA ARG A 237 -25.27 10.97 16.46
C ARG A 237 -26.20 11.54 15.39
N HIS A 238 -26.36 12.86 15.34
CA HIS A 238 -27.15 13.53 14.30
C HIS A 238 -26.58 13.27 12.91
N PHE A 239 -25.25 13.36 12.71
CA PHE A 239 -24.62 13.00 11.44
C PHE A 239 -24.93 11.55 11.04
N SER A 240 -24.77 10.59 11.95
CA SER A 240 -25.04 9.17 11.66
C SER A 240 -26.50 8.93 11.28
N GLU A 241 -27.45 9.56 11.99
CA GLU A 241 -28.89 9.41 11.74
C GLU A 241 -29.29 9.99 10.38
N CYS A 242 -28.80 11.18 10.02
CA CYS A 242 -29.05 11.77 8.71
C CYS A 242 -28.40 10.95 7.60
N LEU A 243 -27.15 10.51 7.78
CA LEU A 243 -26.46 9.69 6.78
C LEU A 243 -27.18 8.36 6.54
N LEU A 244 -27.62 7.69 7.61
CA LEU A 244 -28.42 6.47 7.50
C LEU A 244 -29.74 6.74 6.76
N HIS A 245 -30.42 7.83 7.11
CA HIS A 245 -31.67 8.21 6.45
C HIS A 245 -31.46 8.44 4.95
N ASP A 246 -30.43 9.17 4.55
CA ASP A 246 -30.14 9.46 3.15
C ASP A 246 -29.78 8.19 2.36
N VAL A 247 -28.99 7.29 2.96
CA VAL A 247 -28.64 6.00 2.34
C VAL A 247 -29.88 5.13 2.15
N VAL A 248 -30.73 4.98 3.17
CA VAL A 248 -31.90 4.11 3.08
C VAL A 248 -32.95 4.67 2.12
N THR A 249 -33.25 5.98 2.21
CA THR A 249 -34.26 6.62 1.35
C THR A 249 -33.79 6.80 -0.10
N GLY A 250 -32.48 6.92 -0.33
CA GLY A 250 -31.87 6.95 -1.66
C GLY A 250 -31.75 5.58 -2.33
N THR A 251 -31.99 4.49 -1.59
CA THR A 251 -31.89 3.11 -2.12
C THR A 251 -33.17 2.74 -2.90
N PRO A 252 -33.08 2.27 -4.15
CA PRO A 252 -34.24 1.86 -4.91
C PRO A 252 -34.80 0.50 -4.41
N PHE A 253 -36.08 0.45 -4.10
CA PHE A 253 -36.79 -0.78 -3.70
C PHE A 253 -37.68 -1.33 -4.82
N THR A 254 -38.08 -2.60 -4.71
CA THR A 254 -38.97 -3.25 -5.68
C THR A 254 -40.45 -2.99 -5.36
N ALA A 255 -41.31 -2.90 -6.38
CA ALA A 255 -42.75 -2.70 -6.19
C ALA A 255 -43.40 -3.79 -5.31
N LYS A 256 -42.87 -5.01 -5.32
CA LYS A 256 -43.33 -6.11 -4.44
C LYS A 256 -43.03 -5.81 -2.96
N PHE A 257 -41.85 -5.26 -2.68
CA PHE A 257 -41.48 -4.84 -1.33
C PHE A 257 -42.37 -3.68 -0.86
N ASP A 258 -42.61 -2.68 -1.71
CA ASP A 258 -43.49 -1.54 -1.39
C ASP A 258 -44.91 -1.99 -1.02
N GLN A 259 -45.46 -2.96 -1.75
CA GLN A 259 -46.76 -3.56 -1.42
C GLN A 259 -46.76 -4.30 -0.08
N GLN A 260 -45.65 -4.95 0.29
CA GLN A 260 -45.52 -5.69 1.54
C GLN A 260 -45.45 -4.77 2.76
N ILE A 261 -44.77 -3.63 2.63
CA ILE A 261 -44.62 -2.66 3.73
C ILE A 261 -45.72 -1.59 3.75
N ALA A 262 -46.59 -1.54 2.74
CA ALA A 262 -47.67 -0.56 2.64
C ALA A 262 -48.53 -0.50 3.92
N GLY A 263 -48.72 0.71 4.46
CA GLY A 263 -49.49 0.93 5.70
C GLY A 263 -48.77 0.51 6.99
N THR A 264 -47.47 0.22 6.93
CA THR A 264 -46.62 -0.02 8.10
C THR A 264 -45.70 1.17 8.38
N LEU A 265 -45.13 1.23 9.59
CA LEU A 265 -44.11 2.22 9.96
C LEU A 265 -42.92 2.24 8.98
N LEU A 266 -42.54 1.08 8.44
CA LEU A 266 -41.42 0.96 7.50
C LEU A 266 -41.66 1.76 6.21
N TYR A 267 -42.88 1.72 5.66
CA TYR A 267 -43.21 2.49 4.47
C TYR A 267 -43.04 3.99 4.70
N GLU A 268 -43.43 4.47 5.87
CA GLU A 268 -43.28 5.89 6.23
C GLU A 268 -41.82 6.30 6.52
N CYS A 269 -41.00 5.37 6.99
CA CYS A 269 -39.56 5.60 7.20
C CYS A 269 -38.76 5.59 5.89
N VAL A 270 -39.17 4.77 4.91
CA VAL A 270 -38.52 4.67 3.58
C VAL A 270 -38.99 5.79 2.65
N TYR A 271 -40.28 6.11 2.67
CA TYR A 271 -40.88 7.13 1.82
C TYR A 271 -41.47 8.27 2.67
N PRO A 272 -40.62 9.09 3.30
CA PRO A 272 -41.11 10.23 4.06
C PRO A 272 -41.81 11.21 3.11
N TYR A 273 -43.08 11.52 3.37
CA TYR A 273 -43.73 12.67 2.74
C TYR A 273 -42.95 13.94 3.15
N ARG A 274 -42.70 14.89 2.23
CA ARG A 274 -42.17 16.21 2.59
C ARG A 274 -43.18 17.32 2.29
N PRO A 275 -43.57 18.14 3.30
CA PRO A 275 -43.22 18.00 4.72
C PRO A 275 -43.89 16.77 5.35
N ALA A 276 -43.20 16.10 6.28
CA ALA A 276 -43.71 14.89 6.94
C ALA A 276 -44.90 15.28 7.81
N LEU A 277 -46.10 14.88 7.45
CA LEU A 277 -47.27 15.15 8.28
C LEU A 277 -47.12 14.36 9.59
N PRO A 278 -47.00 15.03 10.74
CA PRO A 278 -46.83 14.34 12.01
C PRO A 278 -48.07 13.51 12.32
N GLN A 279 -47.88 12.30 12.86
CA GLN A 279 -49.00 11.50 13.33
C GLN A 279 -49.48 12.02 14.68
N THR A 280 -50.74 12.46 14.74
CA THR A 280 -51.35 13.06 15.93
C THR A 280 -52.55 12.25 16.45
N SER A 281 -52.78 11.06 15.88
CA SER A 281 -53.93 10.21 16.23
C SER A 281 -53.69 9.41 17.52
N ASP A 282 -54.75 9.14 18.30
CA ASP A 282 -54.65 8.28 19.49
C ASP A 282 -54.12 6.88 19.16
N LYS A 283 -54.44 6.35 17.96
CA LYS A 283 -53.90 5.09 17.45
C LYS A 283 -52.37 5.15 17.29
N ALA A 284 -51.84 6.26 16.75
CA ALA A 284 -50.40 6.45 16.62
C ALA A 284 -49.69 6.50 17.99
N LEU A 285 -50.35 7.04 19.01
CA LEU A 285 -49.82 7.03 20.38
C LEU A 285 -49.77 5.62 20.99
N GLU A 286 -50.77 4.78 20.71
CA GLU A 286 -50.75 3.36 21.07
C GLU A 286 -49.62 2.63 20.33
N ASP A 287 -49.50 2.86 19.02
CA ASP A 287 -48.42 2.29 18.20
C ASP A 287 -47.03 2.71 18.70
N TYR A 288 -46.85 3.98 19.10
CA TYR A 288 -45.62 4.47 19.73
C TYR A 288 -45.32 3.77 21.06
N ARG A 289 -46.33 3.53 21.92
CA ARG A 289 -46.15 2.79 23.17
C ARG A 289 -45.74 1.34 22.92
N HIS A 290 -46.34 0.70 21.91
CA HIS A 290 -45.96 -0.64 21.49
C HIS A 290 -44.54 -0.68 20.93
N TRP A 291 -44.16 0.30 20.12
CA TRP A 291 -42.81 0.46 19.60
C TRP A 291 -41.79 0.70 20.71
N LEU A 292 -42.07 1.58 21.68
CA LEU A 292 -41.16 1.87 22.80
C LEU A 292 -40.96 0.64 23.68
N ALA A 293 -42.03 -0.11 23.94
CA ALA A 293 -41.95 -1.39 24.62
C ALA A 293 -41.13 -2.41 23.82
N TRP A 294 -41.27 -2.46 22.49
CA TRP A 294 -40.47 -3.33 21.61
C TRP A 294 -38.98 -2.95 21.58
N ARG A 295 -38.66 -1.66 21.41
CA ARG A 295 -37.29 -1.11 21.42
C ARG A 295 -36.58 -1.38 22.74
N ALA A 296 -37.18 -0.98 23.87
CA ALA A 296 -36.57 -1.16 25.19
C ALA A 296 -36.27 -2.64 25.51
N ASN A 297 -37.09 -3.52 24.96
CA ASN A 297 -37.00 -4.95 25.10
C ASN A 297 -35.87 -5.56 24.26
N LEU A 298 -35.69 -5.09 23.02
CA LEU A 298 -34.53 -5.44 22.19
C LEU A 298 -33.22 -5.04 22.88
N THR A 299 -33.11 -3.79 23.35
CA THR A 299 -31.90 -3.32 24.04
C THR A 299 -31.61 -4.13 25.31
N ARG A 300 -32.62 -4.44 26.13
CA ARG A 300 -32.46 -5.23 27.36
C ARG A 300 -32.05 -6.69 27.09
N ALA A 301 -32.54 -7.29 26.02
CA ALA A 301 -32.12 -8.63 25.61
C ALA A 301 -30.62 -8.67 25.27
N HIS A 302 -30.09 -7.58 24.70
CA HIS A 302 -28.69 -7.46 24.30
C HIS A 302 -27.74 -6.85 25.34
N THR A 303 -28.21 -6.18 26.39
CA THR A 303 -27.31 -5.56 27.40
C THR A 303 -27.52 -6.06 28.82
N GLY A 304 -28.71 -6.61 29.14
CA GLY A 304 -29.08 -7.02 30.50
C GLY A 304 -28.77 -8.48 30.88
N ALA A 305 -28.53 -9.35 29.90
CA ALA A 305 -28.30 -10.77 30.14
C ALA A 305 -26.78 -11.07 30.27
N GLY A 306 -26.38 -11.87 31.26
CA GLY A 306 -24.98 -12.31 31.42
C GLY A 306 -24.52 -13.35 30.39
N PHE A 307 -25.33 -13.58 29.36
CA PHE A 307 -25.13 -14.61 28.35
C PHE A 307 -25.48 -14.11 26.95
N THR A 308 -25.02 -14.86 25.95
CA THR A 308 -25.41 -14.73 24.55
C THR A 308 -26.17 -15.99 24.16
N LEU A 309 -27.40 -15.84 23.65
CA LEU A 309 -28.18 -16.95 23.15
C LEU A 309 -27.56 -17.45 21.83
N CYS A 310 -27.41 -18.76 21.71
CA CYS A 310 -26.80 -19.41 20.56
C CYS A 310 -27.79 -20.37 19.89
N PHE A 311 -27.82 -20.34 18.55
CA PHE A 311 -28.59 -21.26 17.72
C PHE A 311 -27.61 -22.21 17.02
N ARG A 312 -27.72 -23.50 17.30
CA ARG A 312 -26.91 -24.53 16.63
C ARG A 312 -27.80 -25.33 15.71
N LEU A 313 -27.53 -25.27 14.42
CA LEU A 313 -28.19 -26.14 13.46
C LEU A 313 -27.47 -27.50 13.42
N GLU A 314 -28.17 -28.55 13.80
CA GLU A 314 -27.75 -29.94 13.67
C GLU A 314 -28.30 -30.54 12.36
N GLU A 315 -27.44 -31.31 11.71
CA GLU A 315 -27.69 -31.92 10.40
C GLU A 315 -28.72 -33.05 10.50
N ALA A 316 -29.58 -33.17 9.50
CA ALA A 316 -30.51 -34.29 9.38
C ALA A 316 -29.79 -35.61 9.08
N SER A 317 -30.32 -36.71 9.63
CA SER A 317 -29.77 -38.05 9.42
C SER A 317 -30.10 -38.60 8.02
N PRO A 318 -29.30 -39.53 7.45
CA PRO A 318 -29.55 -40.10 6.12
C PRO A 318 -30.88 -40.84 5.97
N ALA A 319 -31.48 -41.28 7.08
CA ALA A 319 -32.75 -42.01 7.10
C ALA A 319 -33.97 -41.07 7.10
N ASP A 320 -33.79 -39.79 7.44
CA ASP A 320 -34.86 -38.81 7.57
C ASP A 320 -34.35 -37.41 7.18
N ILE A 321 -34.45 -37.11 5.89
CA ILE A 321 -33.81 -35.98 5.19
C ILE A 321 -34.39 -34.63 5.64
N ASP A 322 -35.63 -34.63 6.16
CA ASP A 322 -36.37 -33.45 6.62
C ASP A 322 -36.27 -33.22 8.13
N ASN A 323 -35.46 -33.99 8.86
CA ASN A 323 -35.32 -33.86 10.31
C ASN A 323 -34.09 -33.04 10.71
N TRP A 324 -34.05 -31.76 10.31
CA TRP A 324 -33.04 -30.82 10.81
C TRP A 324 -33.44 -30.29 12.17
N GLN A 325 -32.48 -30.06 13.07
CA GLN A 325 -32.77 -29.58 14.43
C GLN A 325 -32.00 -28.32 14.74
N LEU A 326 -32.73 -27.27 15.14
CA LEU A 326 -32.14 -26.03 15.64
C LEU A 326 -32.14 -26.06 17.16
N HIS A 327 -30.99 -26.38 17.76
CA HIS A 327 -30.81 -26.42 19.21
C HIS A 327 -30.54 -25.04 19.79
N PHE A 328 -31.11 -24.80 20.97
CA PHE A 328 -30.89 -23.58 21.72
C PHE A 328 -29.80 -23.81 22.78
N LEU A 329 -28.78 -22.95 22.79
CA LEU A 329 -27.72 -22.95 23.79
C LEU A 329 -27.50 -21.53 24.32
N VAL A 330 -26.81 -21.42 25.46
CA VAL A 330 -26.34 -20.13 25.97
C VAL A 330 -24.83 -20.16 26.16
N ALA A 331 -24.14 -19.08 25.82
CA ALA A 331 -22.72 -18.88 26.07
C ALA A 331 -22.53 -17.74 27.08
N ALA A 332 -21.59 -17.86 28.03
CA ALA A 332 -21.34 -16.80 29.00
C ALA A 332 -20.62 -15.63 28.31
N ARG A 333 -20.99 -14.39 28.61
CA ARG A 333 -20.34 -13.21 27.99
C ARG A 333 -18.89 -13.03 28.43
N ASN A 334 -18.60 -13.36 29.69
CA ASN A 334 -17.26 -13.24 30.27
C ASN A 334 -16.34 -14.39 29.85
N ASP A 335 -16.90 -15.51 29.39
CA ASP A 335 -16.16 -16.67 28.91
C ASP A 335 -16.98 -17.36 27.79
N PRO A 336 -16.76 -16.97 26.52
CA PRO A 336 -17.48 -17.54 25.37
C PRO A 336 -17.26 -19.05 25.17
N SER A 337 -16.26 -19.64 25.83
CA SER A 337 -16.01 -21.10 25.77
C SER A 337 -16.98 -21.89 26.64
N LEU A 338 -17.54 -21.27 27.69
CA LEU A 338 -18.53 -21.86 28.58
C LEU A 338 -19.92 -21.81 27.92
N LYS A 339 -20.32 -22.95 27.33
CA LYS A 339 -21.63 -23.12 26.68
C LYS A 339 -22.49 -24.12 27.45
N LEU A 340 -23.78 -23.83 27.56
CA LEU A 340 -24.78 -24.70 28.18
C LEU A 340 -25.90 -24.99 27.19
N SER A 341 -26.15 -26.28 26.93
CA SER A 341 -27.31 -26.71 26.13
C SER A 341 -28.59 -26.61 26.96
N LEU A 342 -29.67 -26.08 26.38
CA LEU A 342 -30.94 -26.01 27.09
C LEU A 342 -31.57 -27.39 27.33
N ASP A 343 -31.34 -28.37 26.44
CA ASP A 343 -31.77 -29.76 26.65
C ASP A 343 -31.13 -30.36 27.91
N GLU A 344 -29.84 -30.12 28.13
CA GLU A 344 -29.15 -30.57 29.34
C GLU A 344 -29.63 -29.80 30.56
N TYR A 345 -29.84 -28.48 30.44
CA TYR A 345 -30.29 -27.63 31.53
C TYR A 345 -31.65 -28.06 32.10
N TRP A 346 -32.63 -28.35 31.24
CA TRP A 346 -33.97 -28.74 31.69
C TRP A 346 -34.01 -30.12 32.35
N ARG A 347 -33.08 -31.03 32.00
CA ARG A 347 -32.92 -32.35 32.63
C ARG A 347 -32.33 -32.29 34.04
N LEU A 348 -31.70 -31.18 34.43
CA LEU A 348 -31.06 -31.04 35.74
C LEU A 348 -32.09 -30.87 36.88
N ASN A 349 -31.73 -31.38 38.07
CA ASN A 349 -32.52 -31.13 39.28
C ASN A 349 -32.47 -29.63 39.69
N PRO A 350 -33.42 -29.12 40.48
CA PRO A 350 -33.52 -27.68 40.78
C PRO A 350 -32.27 -27.07 41.44
N LYS A 351 -31.56 -27.83 42.30
CA LYS A 351 -30.31 -27.38 42.93
C LYS A 351 -29.16 -27.25 41.91
N SER A 352 -29.08 -28.19 40.96
CA SER A 352 -28.05 -28.20 39.92
C SER A 352 -28.33 -27.16 38.84
N ARG A 353 -29.60 -26.89 38.50
CA ARG A 353 -30.01 -25.78 37.64
C ARG A 353 -29.58 -24.43 38.20
N ALA A 354 -29.84 -24.19 39.49
CA ALA A 354 -29.42 -22.97 40.16
C ALA A 354 -27.89 -22.80 40.19
N ALA A 355 -27.12 -23.90 40.22
CA ALA A 355 -25.66 -23.85 40.12
C ALA A 355 -25.17 -23.58 38.68
N ALA A 356 -25.76 -24.26 37.69
CA ALA A 356 -25.45 -24.11 36.27
C ALA A 356 -25.82 -22.72 35.71
N ALA A 357 -26.88 -22.08 36.24
CA ALA A 357 -27.31 -20.74 35.82
C ALA A 357 -26.44 -19.60 36.40
N ARG A 358 -25.66 -19.82 37.47
CA ARG A 358 -24.87 -18.77 38.16
C ARG A 358 -23.94 -17.96 37.23
N PRO A 359 -23.19 -18.57 36.29
CA PRO A 359 -22.29 -17.84 35.39
C PRO A 359 -23.02 -16.92 34.39
N PHE A 360 -24.31 -17.16 34.15
CA PHE A 360 -25.11 -16.48 33.12
C PHE A 360 -25.96 -15.31 33.66
N GLY A 361 -25.88 -15.03 34.97
CA GLY A 361 -26.50 -13.87 35.61
C GLY A 361 -27.74 -14.19 36.47
N LYS A 362 -28.30 -13.15 37.09
CA LYS A 362 -29.53 -13.24 37.90
C LYS A 362 -30.77 -13.37 36.99
N ASP A 363 -31.81 -14.05 37.47
CA ASP A 363 -33.07 -14.28 36.74
C ASP A 363 -32.88 -14.90 35.33
N PHE A 364 -31.92 -15.83 35.22
CA PHE A 364 -31.51 -16.48 33.97
C PHE A 364 -32.69 -16.97 33.10
N GLU A 365 -33.60 -17.78 33.66
CA GLU A 365 -34.72 -18.38 32.89
C GLU A 365 -35.67 -17.32 32.33
N LYS A 366 -35.94 -16.26 33.08
CA LYS A 366 -36.79 -15.14 32.61
C LYS A 366 -36.13 -14.41 31.44
N ASN A 367 -34.83 -14.11 31.57
CA ASN A 367 -34.07 -13.44 30.52
C ASN A 367 -33.89 -14.34 29.29
N LEU A 368 -33.80 -15.66 29.49
CA LEU A 368 -33.73 -16.66 28.42
C LEU A 368 -35.02 -16.70 27.59
N LEU A 369 -36.18 -16.79 28.24
CA LEU A 369 -37.47 -16.79 27.55
C LEU A 369 -37.73 -15.49 26.81
N LEU A 370 -37.32 -14.35 27.39
CA LEU A 370 -37.38 -13.06 26.71
C LEU A 370 -36.49 -13.04 25.45
N ALA A 371 -35.22 -13.48 25.57
CA ALA A 371 -34.29 -13.54 24.44
C ALA A 371 -34.79 -14.47 23.32
N LEU A 372 -35.31 -15.65 23.65
CA LEU A 372 -35.91 -16.56 22.68
C LEU A 372 -37.14 -15.94 22.00
N GLY A 373 -37.99 -15.22 22.75
CA GLY A 373 -39.14 -14.50 22.20
C GLY A 373 -38.76 -13.39 21.21
N TYR A 374 -37.64 -12.69 21.41
CA TYR A 374 -37.14 -11.72 20.44
C TYR A 374 -36.53 -12.39 19.22
N ALA A 375 -35.72 -13.42 19.42
CA ALA A 375 -35.20 -14.21 18.31
C ALA A 375 -36.33 -14.80 17.47
N ALA A 376 -37.45 -15.20 18.07
CA ALA A 376 -38.64 -15.67 17.38
C ALA A 376 -39.38 -14.60 16.57
N ARG A 377 -39.11 -13.31 16.80
CA ARG A 377 -39.61 -12.23 15.93
C ARG A 377 -38.73 -12.03 14.70
N ILE A 378 -37.44 -12.33 14.82
CA ILE A 378 -36.47 -12.26 13.71
C ILE A 378 -36.60 -13.53 12.84
N TYR A 379 -36.71 -14.70 13.47
CA TYR A 379 -36.88 -15.99 12.83
C TYR A 379 -38.12 -16.71 13.42
N PRO A 380 -39.32 -16.60 12.78
CA PRO A 380 -40.59 -17.10 13.31
C PRO A 380 -40.61 -18.57 13.73
N THR A 381 -39.79 -19.42 13.13
CA THR A 381 -39.72 -20.86 13.41
C THR A 381 -39.20 -21.17 14.83
N VAL A 382 -38.57 -20.22 15.52
CA VAL A 382 -38.23 -20.35 16.96
C VAL A 382 -39.50 -20.45 17.82
N TRP A 383 -40.65 -19.89 17.39
CA TRP A 383 -41.92 -20.01 18.13
C TRP A 383 -42.32 -21.47 18.36
N ASN A 384 -42.00 -22.36 17.43
CA ASN A 384 -42.31 -23.79 17.56
C ASN A 384 -41.57 -24.41 18.75
N GLY A 385 -40.35 -23.97 19.05
CA GLY A 385 -39.58 -24.41 20.21
C GLY A 385 -40.05 -23.82 21.54
N LEU A 386 -40.81 -22.73 21.50
CA LEU A 386 -41.41 -22.07 22.68
C LEU A 386 -42.81 -22.60 23.04
N ALA A 387 -43.33 -23.60 22.31
CA ALA A 387 -44.64 -24.20 22.59
C ALA A 387 -44.66 -25.08 23.85
N THR A 388 -43.49 -25.33 24.46
CA THR A 388 -43.34 -26.13 25.68
C THR A 388 -42.84 -25.26 26.85
N ASP A 389 -43.00 -25.76 28.08
CA ASP A 389 -42.48 -25.12 29.30
C ASP A 389 -40.94 -25.26 29.43
N GLN A 390 -40.31 -26.02 28.53
CA GLN A 390 -38.88 -26.34 28.53
C GLN A 390 -38.31 -26.19 27.11
N PRO A 391 -38.05 -24.97 26.63
CA PRO A 391 -37.58 -24.75 25.27
C PRO A 391 -36.18 -25.34 25.07
N THR A 392 -36.06 -26.31 24.16
CA THR A 392 -34.80 -26.99 23.81
C THR A 392 -34.34 -26.70 22.38
N GLY A 393 -35.28 -26.50 21.45
CA GLY A 393 -35.01 -26.27 20.04
C GLY A 393 -36.26 -26.38 19.18
N CYS A 394 -36.11 -26.36 17.86
CA CYS A 394 -37.19 -26.65 16.91
C CYS A 394 -36.73 -27.53 15.74
N HIS A 395 -37.68 -28.24 15.13
CA HIS A 395 -37.45 -29.01 13.92
C HIS A 395 -37.64 -28.14 12.69
N LEU A 396 -36.77 -28.31 11.70
CA LEU A 396 -36.80 -27.64 10.41
C LEU A 396 -36.82 -28.70 9.30
N THR A 397 -37.65 -28.48 8.29
CA THR A 397 -37.56 -29.23 7.03
C THR A 397 -36.30 -28.85 6.26
N MET A 398 -35.92 -29.62 5.24
CA MET A 398 -34.76 -29.31 4.39
C MET A 398 -34.84 -27.89 3.79
N ASP A 399 -36.01 -27.50 3.28
CA ASP A 399 -36.22 -26.19 2.67
C ASP A 399 -36.13 -25.05 3.71
N GLU A 400 -36.67 -25.26 4.91
CA GLU A 400 -36.58 -24.29 6.01
C GLU A 400 -35.16 -24.17 6.56
N ALA A 401 -34.41 -25.27 6.62
CA ALA A 401 -33.01 -25.28 7.00
C ALA A 401 -32.15 -24.54 5.97
N PHE A 402 -32.41 -24.73 4.67
CA PHE A 402 -31.74 -23.97 3.61
C PHE A 402 -32.05 -22.47 3.69
N ALA A 403 -33.32 -22.10 3.87
CA ALA A 403 -33.74 -20.72 4.03
C ALA A 403 -33.09 -20.07 5.28
N PHE A 404 -33.02 -20.80 6.39
CA PHE A 404 -32.32 -20.37 7.59
C PHE A 404 -30.85 -20.09 7.32
N LEU A 405 -30.16 -21.04 6.69
CA LEU A 405 -28.74 -20.95 6.40
C LEU A 405 -28.37 -19.84 5.42
N LYS A 406 -29.25 -19.55 4.45
CA LYS A 406 -29.04 -18.53 3.41
C LYS A 406 -29.25 -17.10 3.92
N GLU A 407 -30.29 -16.88 4.72
CA GLU A 407 -30.71 -15.54 5.12
C GLU A 407 -30.75 -15.40 6.65
N SER A 408 -31.56 -16.19 7.34
CA SER A 408 -31.88 -15.95 8.76
C SER A 408 -30.70 -16.14 9.73
N ALA A 409 -29.74 -17.01 9.41
CA ALA A 409 -28.54 -17.26 10.22
C ALA A 409 -27.66 -16.00 10.32
N TRP A 410 -27.52 -15.26 9.22
CA TRP A 410 -26.74 -14.02 9.17
C TRP A 410 -27.46 -12.90 9.91
N VAL A 411 -28.76 -12.76 9.68
CA VAL A 411 -29.60 -11.76 10.37
C VAL A 411 -29.60 -11.98 11.89
N LEU A 412 -29.68 -13.23 12.36
CA LEU A 412 -29.55 -13.55 13.78
C LEU A 412 -28.14 -13.27 14.31
N GLY A 413 -27.10 -13.58 13.52
CA GLY A 413 -25.71 -13.25 13.83
C GLY A 413 -25.49 -11.75 14.07
N ASP A 414 -25.94 -10.93 13.12
CA ASP A 414 -25.81 -9.47 13.18
C ASP A 414 -26.72 -8.84 14.24
N ALA A 415 -27.86 -9.46 14.54
CA ALA A 415 -28.68 -9.12 15.70
C ALA A 415 -28.02 -9.51 17.04
N GLY A 416 -26.79 -10.01 17.07
CA GLY A 416 -26.03 -10.29 18.29
C GLY A 416 -26.27 -11.66 18.92
N TYR A 417 -26.92 -12.58 18.20
CA TYR A 417 -27.02 -13.99 18.59
C TYR A 417 -25.84 -14.78 18.02
N ALA A 418 -25.38 -15.81 18.73
CA ALA A 418 -24.32 -16.67 18.19
C ALA A 418 -24.93 -17.77 17.34
N VAL A 419 -24.67 -17.80 16.04
CA VAL A 419 -25.17 -18.87 15.16
C VAL A 419 -24.04 -19.85 14.85
N ILE A 420 -24.26 -21.12 15.19
CA ILE A 420 -23.35 -22.23 14.90
C ILE A 420 -23.97 -22.99 13.73
N VAL A 421 -23.41 -22.77 12.55
CA VAL A 421 -23.74 -23.50 11.34
C VAL A 421 -22.84 -24.74 11.19
N PRO A 422 -23.28 -25.75 10.44
CA PRO A 422 -22.44 -26.88 10.09
C PRO A 422 -21.15 -26.47 9.35
N ALA A 423 -20.09 -27.27 9.52
CA ALA A 423 -18.76 -26.94 8.97
C ALA A 423 -18.75 -26.79 7.44
N TRP A 424 -19.58 -27.54 6.72
CA TRP A 424 -19.71 -27.47 5.26
C TRP A 424 -20.42 -26.20 4.76
N TRP A 425 -21.09 -25.43 5.62
CA TRP A 425 -21.75 -24.17 5.25
C TRP A 425 -20.87 -22.91 5.47
N THR A 426 -19.72 -23.08 6.12
CA THR A 426 -18.73 -22.00 6.29
C THR A 426 -18.21 -21.52 4.93
N PRO A 427 -17.64 -20.30 4.81
CA PRO A 427 -17.04 -19.83 3.56
C PRO A 427 -16.04 -20.82 2.95
N ASP A 428 -15.26 -21.52 3.78
CA ASP A 428 -14.35 -22.58 3.35
C ASP A 428 -15.08 -23.87 2.95
N GLY A 429 -16.19 -24.18 3.64
CA GLY A 429 -17.04 -25.35 3.36
C GLY A 429 -17.89 -25.23 2.09
N ARG A 430 -18.41 -24.05 1.75
CA ARG A 430 -19.20 -23.82 0.52
C ARG A 430 -18.35 -23.89 -0.76
N ARG A 431 -17.04 -23.74 -0.64
CA ARG A 431 -16.06 -23.80 -1.74
C ARG A 431 -15.68 -25.24 -2.13
N ARG A 432 -16.48 -26.25 -1.78
CA ARG A 432 -16.13 -27.67 -1.99
C ARG A 432 -16.26 -28.14 -3.44
N ALA A 433 -17.16 -27.56 -4.24
CA ALA A 433 -17.27 -27.91 -5.65
C ALA A 433 -16.20 -27.16 -6.46
N LYS A 434 -15.21 -27.90 -6.96
CA LYS A 434 -14.08 -27.34 -7.71
C LYS A 434 -13.74 -28.23 -8.89
N VAL A 435 -13.20 -27.60 -9.93
CA VAL A 435 -12.57 -28.35 -11.01
C VAL A 435 -11.15 -28.69 -10.56
N ARG A 436 -10.88 -30.00 -10.44
CA ARG A 436 -9.54 -30.51 -10.15
C ARG A 436 -8.79 -30.68 -11.46
N LEU A 437 -7.65 -30.02 -11.57
CA LEU A 437 -6.70 -30.18 -12.66
C LEU A 437 -5.71 -31.28 -12.29
N LYS A 438 -5.84 -32.45 -12.91
CA LYS A 438 -4.82 -33.49 -12.78
C LYS A 438 -3.70 -33.18 -13.76
N THR A 439 -2.55 -32.81 -13.24
CA THR A 439 -1.38 -32.44 -14.06
C THR A 439 -0.37 -33.58 -14.09
N ALA A 440 0.12 -33.91 -15.27
CA ALA A 440 1.21 -34.85 -15.48
C ALA A 440 2.22 -34.24 -16.44
N MET A 441 3.52 -34.37 -16.10
CA MET A 441 4.58 -33.96 -17.03
C MET A 441 4.71 -34.98 -18.16
N ARG A 442 4.78 -34.50 -19.42
CA ARG A 442 5.16 -35.33 -20.57
C ARG A 442 6.55 -34.96 -21.06
N SER A 443 7.43 -35.95 -21.21
CA SER A 443 8.70 -35.76 -21.92
C SER A 443 8.44 -35.65 -23.43
N PRO A 444 9.09 -34.71 -24.15
CA PRO A 444 8.93 -34.60 -25.60
C PRO A 444 9.39 -35.89 -26.30
N LYS A 445 8.56 -36.43 -27.19
CA LYS A 445 8.86 -37.63 -27.99
C LYS A 445 10.03 -37.34 -28.95
N GLY A 446 11.22 -37.90 -28.68
CA GLY A 446 12.33 -37.92 -29.65
C GLY A 446 13.75 -37.70 -29.13
N ALA A 447 13.98 -37.44 -27.84
CA ALA A 447 15.34 -37.29 -27.31
C ALA A 447 15.90 -38.65 -26.83
N SER A 448 17.00 -39.10 -27.44
CA SER A 448 17.74 -40.30 -27.02
C SER A 448 18.29 -40.14 -25.60
N ALA A 449 18.10 -41.17 -24.78
CA ALA A 449 18.45 -41.23 -23.37
C ALA A 449 19.97 -41.20 -23.13
N THR A 450 20.56 -40.01 -23.06
CA THR A 450 21.90 -39.78 -22.47
C THR A 450 21.99 -38.36 -21.92
N SER A 451 21.69 -38.20 -20.62
CA SER A 451 22.01 -37.09 -19.67
C SER A 451 20.78 -36.62 -18.87
N ASN A 452 20.94 -36.52 -17.54
CA ASN A 452 19.89 -36.28 -16.53
C ASN A 452 19.36 -34.82 -16.46
N GLY A 453 19.25 -34.11 -17.59
CA GLY A 453 18.76 -32.73 -17.64
C GLY A 453 17.44 -32.61 -18.41
N TYR A 454 16.30 -32.89 -17.75
CA TYR A 454 14.98 -33.04 -18.38
C TYR A 454 13.99 -31.92 -18.07
N PHE A 455 14.42 -30.67 -17.95
CA PHE A 455 13.47 -29.57 -17.82
C PHE A 455 13.85 -28.45 -18.79
N SER A 456 12.87 -27.75 -19.33
CA SER A 456 13.03 -26.56 -20.19
C SER A 456 11.72 -25.78 -20.20
N LEU A 457 11.73 -24.51 -20.64
CA LEU A 457 10.53 -23.68 -20.82
C LEU A 457 9.43 -24.35 -21.66
N SER A 458 9.81 -25.29 -22.52
CA SER A 458 8.93 -26.10 -23.37
C SER A 458 8.45 -27.40 -22.72
N THR A 459 8.62 -27.58 -21.40
CA THR A 459 8.05 -28.73 -20.71
C THR A 459 6.54 -28.56 -20.70
N LEU A 460 5.89 -29.27 -21.61
CA LEU A 460 4.46 -29.26 -21.80
C LEU A 460 3.84 -30.08 -20.67
N ILE A 461 3.09 -29.41 -19.81
CA ILE A 461 2.32 -30.07 -18.76
C ILE A 461 1.00 -30.45 -19.42
N SER A 462 0.78 -31.74 -19.61
CA SER A 462 -0.55 -32.24 -19.94
C SER A 462 -1.39 -32.15 -18.68
N TYR A 463 -2.57 -31.54 -18.79
CA TYR A 463 -3.54 -31.56 -17.72
C TYR A 463 -4.87 -32.10 -18.21
N GLU A 464 -5.52 -32.82 -17.31
CA GLU A 464 -6.85 -33.36 -17.51
C GLU A 464 -7.77 -32.69 -16.49
N TYR A 465 -8.87 -32.13 -17.00
CA TYR A 465 -9.90 -31.60 -16.14
C TYR A 465 -10.70 -32.76 -15.52
N GLN A 466 -10.82 -32.76 -14.19
CA GLN A 466 -11.65 -33.68 -13.44
C GLN A 466 -12.62 -32.89 -12.56
N LEU A 467 -13.87 -33.30 -12.55
CA LEU A 467 -14.86 -32.74 -11.62
C LEU A 467 -14.62 -33.33 -10.23
N SER A 468 -14.54 -32.46 -9.23
CA SER A 468 -14.34 -32.89 -7.85
C SER A 468 -15.21 -32.12 -6.86
N ILE A 469 -15.61 -32.79 -5.79
CA ILE A 469 -16.36 -32.19 -4.71
C ILE A 469 -15.71 -32.59 -3.38
N GLY A 470 -15.26 -31.60 -2.61
CA GLY A 470 -14.59 -31.82 -1.32
C GLY A 470 -13.31 -32.66 -1.44
N GLY A 471 -12.60 -32.55 -2.57
CA GLY A 471 -11.38 -33.30 -2.87
C GLY A 471 -11.59 -34.73 -3.40
N GLN A 472 -12.84 -35.17 -3.60
CA GLN A 472 -13.16 -36.47 -4.22
C GLN A 472 -13.59 -36.32 -5.67
N VAL A 473 -13.12 -37.20 -6.56
CA VAL A 473 -13.49 -37.23 -7.98
C VAL A 473 -14.94 -37.71 -8.14
N VAL A 474 -15.68 -37.03 -9.02
CA VAL A 474 -17.11 -37.26 -9.32
C VAL A 474 -17.27 -37.52 -10.82
N THR A 475 -18.09 -38.51 -11.20
CA THR A 475 -18.35 -38.81 -12.62
C THR A 475 -19.31 -37.81 -13.24
N GLU A 476 -19.36 -37.72 -14.58
CA GLU A 476 -20.32 -36.84 -15.27
C GLU A 476 -21.77 -37.21 -14.93
N GLU A 477 -22.09 -38.51 -14.85
CA GLU A 477 -23.43 -38.98 -14.47
C GLU A 477 -23.78 -38.56 -13.05
N GLU A 478 -22.86 -38.71 -12.08
CA GLU A 478 -23.04 -38.25 -10.71
C GLU A 478 -23.21 -36.71 -10.65
N TRP A 479 -22.43 -35.95 -11.44
CA TRP A 479 -22.52 -34.49 -11.49
C TRP A 479 -23.82 -33.99 -12.11
N GLN A 480 -24.28 -34.61 -13.22
CA GLN A 480 -25.56 -34.31 -13.83
C GLN A 480 -26.72 -34.65 -12.89
N GLN A 481 -26.62 -35.74 -12.12
CA GLN A 481 -27.61 -36.05 -11.08
C GLN A 481 -27.67 -34.96 -10.01
N LEU A 482 -26.52 -34.42 -9.59
CA LEU A 482 -26.46 -33.30 -8.65
C LEU A 482 -27.05 -32.00 -9.25
N VAL A 483 -26.73 -31.67 -10.51
CA VAL A 483 -27.29 -30.50 -11.21
C VAL A 483 -28.81 -30.62 -11.38
N ASN A 484 -29.30 -31.83 -11.68
CA ASN A 484 -30.73 -32.11 -11.86
C ASN A 484 -31.49 -32.27 -10.54
N ALA A 485 -30.80 -32.36 -9.40
CA ALA A 485 -31.43 -32.45 -8.10
C ALA A 485 -32.26 -31.18 -7.87
N LYS A 486 -33.58 -31.36 -7.59
CA LYS A 486 -34.52 -30.25 -7.42
C LYS A 486 -34.28 -29.44 -6.13
N SER A 487 -33.53 -29.99 -5.17
CA SER A 487 -33.21 -29.35 -3.89
C SER A 487 -31.85 -28.64 -3.92
N PRO A 488 -31.72 -27.45 -3.30
CA PRO A 488 -30.46 -26.73 -3.16
C PRO A 488 -29.49 -27.32 -2.13
N LEU A 489 -29.98 -28.15 -1.20
CA LEU A 489 -29.15 -28.95 -0.30
C LEU A 489 -29.16 -30.40 -0.76
N VAL A 490 -27.99 -30.98 -0.97
CA VAL A 490 -27.89 -32.40 -1.34
C VAL A 490 -26.87 -33.08 -0.46
N GLN A 491 -27.17 -34.31 -0.07
CA GLN A 491 -26.23 -35.16 0.62
C GLN A 491 -25.42 -35.94 -0.42
N PHE A 492 -24.12 -35.64 -0.51
CA PHE A 492 -23.19 -36.36 -1.39
C PHE A 492 -22.21 -37.16 -0.53
N ARG A 493 -22.21 -38.49 -0.70
CA ARG A 493 -21.32 -39.44 0.01
C ARG A 493 -21.29 -39.25 1.53
N GLY A 494 -22.44 -39.00 2.14
CA GLY A 494 -22.60 -38.87 3.59
C GLY A 494 -22.32 -37.47 4.16
N GLN A 495 -22.05 -36.47 3.32
CA GLN A 495 -21.89 -35.07 3.73
C GLN A 495 -22.89 -34.16 3.03
N TRP A 496 -23.42 -33.19 3.77
CA TRP A 496 -24.30 -32.16 3.24
C TRP A 496 -23.51 -31.07 2.49
N MET A 497 -24.10 -30.53 1.42
CA MET A 497 -23.53 -29.42 0.66
C MET A 497 -24.59 -28.55 0.01
N GLU A 498 -24.25 -27.26 -0.15
CA GLU A 498 -24.98 -26.33 -1.00
C GLU A 498 -24.63 -26.58 -2.46
N LEU A 499 -25.63 -26.72 -3.31
CA LEU A 499 -25.45 -26.76 -4.76
C LEU A 499 -25.87 -25.43 -5.38
N ASP A 500 -24.88 -24.63 -5.78
CA ASP A 500 -25.11 -23.51 -6.69
C ASP A 500 -25.27 -24.04 -8.12
N ARG A 501 -26.51 -24.14 -8.60
CA ARG A 501 -26.80 -24.69 -9.92
C ARG A 501 -26.14 -23.91 -11.05
N ASP A 502 -26.13 -22.58 -10.98
CA ASP A 502 -25.59 -21.75 -12.05
C ASP A 502 -24.07 -21.97 -12.13
N LYS A 503 -23.40 -22.00 -10.97
CA LYS A 503 -21.97 -22.33 -10.90
C LYS A 503 -21.68 -23.76 -11.36
N MET A 504 -22.44 -24.75 -10.91
CA MET A 504 -22.26 -26.17 -11.29
C MET A 504 -22.50 -26.40 -12.79
N GLN A 505 -23.45 -25.67 -13.41
CA GLN A 505 -23.66 -25.67 -14.86
C GLN A 505 -22.52 -25.00 -15.62
N GLN A 506 -22.01 -23.87 -15.12
CA GLN A 506 -20.82 -23.22 -15.71
C GLN A 506 -19.60 -24.13 -15.65
N LEU A 507 -19.37 -24.81 -14.52
CA LEU A 507 -18.27 -25.77 -14.37
C LEU A 507 -18.46 -27.01 -15.25
N LEU A 508 -19.70 -27.50 -15.41
CA LEU A 508 -20.01 -28.61 -16.32
C LEU A 508 -19.79 -28.20 -17.78
N GLN A 509 -20.26 -27.02 -18.19
CA GLN A 509 -20.08 -26.49 -19.54
C GLN A 509 -18.60 -26.23 -19.83
N PHE A 510 -17.87 -25.68 -18.85
CA PHE A 510 -16.42 -25.53 -18.91
C PHE A 510 -15.73 -26.88 -19.10
N TRP A 511 -16.05 -27.89 -18.28
CA TRP A 511 -15.50 -29.23 -18.39
C TRP A 511 -15.82 -29.89 -19.74
N GLN A 512 -17.08 -29.87 -20.20
CA GLN A 512 -17.49 -30.43 -21.49
C GLN A 512 -16.81 -29.74 -22.68
N THR A 513 -16.61 -28.42 -22.61
CA THR A 513 -15.89 -27.68 -23.65
C THR A 513 -14.42 -28.07 -23.71
N HIS A 514 -13.82 -28.46 -22.58
CA HIS A 514 -12.40 -28.76 -22.44
C HIS A 514 -12.10 -30.27 -22.26
N GLN A 515 -13.09 -31.16 -22.44
CA GLN A 515 -12.98 -32.60 -22.19
C GLN A 515 -12.16 -33.34 -23.27
N HIS A 516 -12.08 -32.76 -24.48
CA HIS A 516 -11.47 -33.39 -25.65
C HIS A 516 -10.13 -32.78 -26.07
N GLU A 517 -9.65 -31.76 -25.36
CA GLU A 517 -8.35 -31.16 -25.63
C GLU A 517 -7.37 -31.66 -24.56
N GLU A 518 -6.42 -32.54 -24.93
CA GLU A 518 -5.15 -32.62 -24.19
C GLU A 518 -4.48 -31.26 -24.36
N GLN A 519 -4.81 -30.32 -23.47
CA GLN A 519 -4.23 -28.99 -23.50
C GLN A 519 -2.84 -29.06 -22.89
N GLU A 520 -1.88 -28.54 -23.64
CA GLU A 520 -0.51 -28.40 -23.19
C GLU A 520 -0.32 -26.94 -22.76
N ILE A 521 -0.09 -26.71 -21.47
CA ILE A 521 0.30 -25.40 -20.96
C ILE A 521 1.78 -25.38 -20.63
N THR A 522 2.38 -24.19 -20.76
CA THR A 522 3.72 -23.95 -20.26
C THR A 522 3.69 -23.87 -18.73
N LEU A 523 4.83 -24.18 -18.10
CA LEU A 523 4.99 -24.01 -16.64
C LEU A 523 4.69 -22.58 -16.18
N LEU A 524 5.00 -21.57 -17.01
CA LEU A 524 4.73 -20.16 -16.72
C LEU A 524 3.23 -19.85 -16.69
N ASP A 525 2.48 -20.37 -17.65
CA ASP A 525 1.02 -20.18 -17.70
C ASP A 525 0.33 -20.93 -16.55
N MET A 526 0.85 -22.11 -16.18
CA MET A 526 0.37 -22.87 -15.03
C MET A 526 0.54 -22.10 -13.71
N LEU A 527 1.73 -21.54 -13.45
CA LEU A 527 1.99 -20.71 -12.27
C LEU A 527 1.02 -19.52 -12.22
N LYS A 528 0.75 -18.90 -13.37
CA LYS A 528 -0.17 -17.78 -13.49
C LYS A 528 -1.61 -18.17 -13.18
N ILE A 529 -2.13 -19.23 -13.82
CA ILE A 529 -3.49 -19.72 -13.59
C ILE A 529 -3.65 -20.18 -12.14
N GLY A 530 -2.67 -20.86 -11.57
CA GLY A 530 -2.70 -21.31 -10.17
C GLY A 530 -2.84 -20.17 -9.16
N THR A 531 -2.17 -19.03 -9.41
CA THR A 531 -2.30 -17.85 -8.54
C THR A 531 -3.52 -16.97 -8.84
N GLU A 532 -4.02 -16.94 -10.08
CA GLU A 532 -5.17 -16.10 -10.47
C GLU A 532 -6.53 -16.77 -10.19
N ALA A 533 -6.58 -18.11 -10.18
CA ALA A 533 -7.81 -18.90 -10.06
C ALA A 533 -7.89 -19.74 -8.77
N GLU A 534 -7.13 -19.34 -7.73
CA GLU A 534 -6.96 -20.03 -6.44
C GLU A 534 -8.31 -20.39 -5.74
N ASP A 535 -9.41 -19.68 -6.06
CA ASP A 535 -10.74 -19.91 -5.48
C ASP A 535 -11.58 -21.00 -6.18
N ASP A 536 -11.34 -21.32 -7.47
CA ASP A 536 -12.19 -22.22 -8.27
C ASP A 536 -11.46 -23.45 -8.85
N LEU A 537 -10.12 -23.43 -8.92
CA LEU A 537 -9.30 -24.52 -9.47
C LEU A 537 -8.42 -25.16 -8.38
N GLU A 538 -8.57 -26.47 -8.22
CA GLU A 538 -7.67 -27.27 -7.38
C GLU A 538 -6.67 -28.01 -8.25
N TRP A 539 -5.38 -27.88 -7.96
CA TRP A 539 -4.36 -28.57 -8.73
C TRP A 539 -3.94 -29.86 -8.02
N ASP A 540 -4.13 -31.00 -8.70
CA ASP A 540 -3.53 -32.26 -8.31
C ASP A 540 -2.27 -32.47 -9.16
N HIS A 541 -1.15 -32.10 -8.55
CA HIS A 541 0.17 -32.25 -9.13
C HIS A 541 0.66 -33.68 -8.96
N ASP A 542 1.31 -34.26 -9.98
CA ASP A 542 2.12 -35.44 -9.75
C ASP A 542 3.26 -35.14 -8.75
N GLN A 543 3.85 -36.19 -8.16
CA GLN A 543 4.89 -36.04 -7.14
C GLN A 543 6.08 -35.19 -7.61
N SER A 544 6.54 -35.41 -8.85
CA SER A 544 7.67 -34.66 -9.43
C SER A 544 7.36 -33.18 -9.64
N LEU A 545 6.10 -32.84 -9.96
CA LEU A 545 5.67 -31.45 -10.12
C LEU A 545 5.48 -30.75 -8.77
N ARG A 546 4.99 -31.47 -7.74
CA ARG A 546 4.97 -30.95 -6.35
C ARG A 546 6.37 -30.66 -5.84
N ASP A 547 7.28 -31.60 -6.03
CA ASP A 547 8.67 -31.45 -5.58
C ASP A 547 9.31 -30.25 -6.29
N MET A 548 9.07 -30.08 -7.59
CA MET A 548 9.54 -28.92 -8.36
C MET A 548 8.98 -27.57 -7.83
N LEU A 549 7.66 -27.48 -7.64
CA LEU A 549 7.01 -26.27 -7.11
C LEU A 549 7.48 -25.95 -5.68
N SER A 550 7.68 -26.98 -4.86
CA SER A 550 8.18 -26.81 -3.48
C SER A 550 9.59 -26.21 -3.48
N MET A 551 10.48 -26.66 -4.38
CA MET A 551 11.82 -26.08 -4.53
C MET A 551 11.80 -24.66 -5.12
N LEU A 552 10.81 -24.31 -5.95
CA LEU A 552 10.66 -22.94 -6.45
C LEU A 552 10.30 -21.94 -5.34
N HIS A 553 9.54 -22.38 -4.34
CA HIS A 553 9.15 -21.55 -3.20
C HIS A 553 10.17 -21.55 -2.06
N ASP A 554 10.81 -22.70 -1.77
CA ASP A 554 11.81 -22.79 -0.71
C ASP A 554 13.24 -22.56 -1.22
N LYS A 555 13.66 -21.29 -1.17
CA LYS A 555 15.01 -20.85 -1.57
C LYS A 555 16.11 -21.40 -0.66
N ASN A 556 15.79 -21.90 0.53
CA ASN A 556 16.76 -22.49 1.46
C ASN A 556 16.87 -24.02 1.29
N ALA A 557 15.98 -24.65 0.52
CA ALA A 557 16.02 -26.08 0.25
C ALA A 557 17.19 -26.49 -0.66
N PHE A 558 17.77 -25.55 -1.42
CA PHE A 558 18.89 -25.84 -2.30
C PHE A 558 20.13 -26.25 -1.50
N ALA A 559 20.61 -27.46 -1.76
CA ALA A 559 21.89 -27.93 -1.25
C ALA A 559 23.03 -27.06 -1.82
N PRO A 560 24.02 -26.66 -0.99
CA PRO A 560 25.22 -25.99 -1.49
C PRO A 560 25.91 -26.86 -2.53
N ILE A 561 26.18 -26.31 -3.71
CA ILE A 561 27.01 -27.00 -4.71
C ILE A 561 28.49 -26.95 -4.31
N GLU A 562 29.27 -27.90 -4.83
CA GLU A 562 30.73 -27.82 -4.77
C GLU A 562 31.26 -26.68 -5.65
N ASP A 563 32.44 -26.17 -5.30
CA ASP A 563 33.12 -25.13 -6.07
C ASP A 563 33.56 -25.72 -7.43
N PRO A 564 33.36 -25.01 -8.56
CA PRO A 564 33.82 -25.48 -9.86
C PRO A 564 35.33 -25.78 -9.83
N ALA A 565 35.73 -26.89 -10.45
CA ALA A 565 37.11 -27.40 -10.33
C ALA A 565 38.16 -26.39 -10.81
N THR A 566 37.77 -25.54 -11.76
CA THR A 566 38.65 -24.53 -12.37
C THR A 566 38.54 -23.13 -11.73
N LEU A 567 37.70 -22.94 -10.71
CA LEU A 567 37.51 -21.65 -10.03
C LEU A 567 38.73 -21.31 -9.16
N GLN A 568 39.34 -20.13 -9.39
CA GLN A 568 40.45 -19.60 -8.61
C GLN A 568 39.95 -18.77 -7.42
N GLY A 569 39.19 -19.42 -6.53
CA GLY A 569 38.60 -18.83 -5.32
C GLY A 569 37.59 -19.76 -4.66
N THR A 570 37.15 -19.45 -3.44
CA THR A 570 36.17 -20.25 -2.69
C THR A 570 34.84 -19.54 -2.58
N LEU A 571 33.74 -20.23 -2.89
CA LEU A 571 32.39 -19.68 -2.70
C LEU A 571 31.97 -19.83 -1.24
N ARG A 572 31.29 -18.82 -0.70
CA ARG A 572 30.59 -18.95 0.59
C ARG A 572 29.34 -19.81 0.46
N ASP A 573 28.83 -20.32 1.57
CA ASP A 573 27.66 -21.19 1.59
C ASP A 573 26.42 -20.56 0.96
N TYR A 574 26.15 -19.27 1.23
CA TYR A 574 25.06 -18.58 0.55
C TYR A 574 25.34 -18.49 -0.96
N GLN A 575 26.57 -18.22 -1.39
CA GLN A 575 26.93 -18.13 -2.81
C GLN A 575 26.75 -19.47 -3.52
N LYS A 576 27.16 -20.57 -2.88
CA LYS A 576 26.93 -21.94 -3.37
C LYS A 576 25.43 -22.21 -3.57
N ARG A 577 24.59 -21.84 -2.61
CA ARG A 577 23.13 -21.95 -2.75
C ARG A 577 22.58 -21.04 -3.85
N GLY A 578 23.13 -19.83 -3.99
CA GLY A 578 22.78 -18.90 -5.06
C GLY A 578 23.06 -19.48 -6.45
N VAL A 579 24.25 -20.06 -6.66
CA VAL A 579 24.60 -20.74 -7.92
C VAL A 579 23.73 -21.97 -8.16
N ALA A 580 23.43 -22.75 -7.11
CA ALA A 580 22.51 -23.89 -7.19
C ALA A 580 21.10 -23.46 -7.65
N TRP A 581 20.59 -22.37 -7.08
CA TRP A 581 19.31 -21.79 -7.43
C TRP A 581 19.29 -21.25 -8.88
N LEU A 582 20.35 -20.56 -9.30
CA LEU A 582 20.52 -20.11 -10.69
C LEU A 582 20.49 -21.29 -11.67
N GLN A 583 21.27 -22.34 -11.39
CA GLN A 583 21.30 -23.55 -12.21
C GLN A 583 19.94 -24.23 -12.27
N TYR A 584 19.23 -24.33 -11.14
CA TYR A 584 17.91 -24.92 -11.08
C TYR A 584 16.89 -24.18 -11.95
N LEU A 585 16.81 -22.85 -11.83
CA LEU A 585 15.89 -22.06 -12.65
C LEU A 585 16.24 -22.12 -14.14
N GLU A 586 17.51 -22.02 -14.50
CA GLU A 586 17.95 -22.15 -15.88
C GLU A 586 17.65 -23.54 -16.46
N ASN A 587 17.80 -24.59 -15.66
CA ASN A 587 17.40 -25.94 -16.04
C ASN A 587 15.88 -26.06 -16.21
N LEU A 588 15.06 -25.29 -15.49
CA LEU A 588 13.62 -25.20 -15.78
C LEU A 588 13.31 -24.29 -16.98
N GLY A 589 14.32 -23.62 -17.53
CA GLY A 589 14.23 -22.54 -18.52
C GLY A 589 13.71 -21.22 -17.95
N LEU A 590 13.49 -21.12 -16.64
CA LEU A 590 13.08 -19.89 -16.00
C LEU A 590 14.27 -18.92 -15.89
N ASN A 591 13.98 -17.62 -15.96
CA ASN A 591 15.01 -16.57 -16.01
C ASN A 591 15.08 -15.81 -14.68
N PRO A 592 16.17 -15.95 -13.90
CA PRO A 592 16.28 -15.39 -12.56
C PRO A 592 16.60 -13.89 -12.49
N CYS A 593 16.18 -13.27 -11.38
CA CYS A 593 16.61 -11.97 -10.89
C CYS A 593 17.42 -12.14 -9.60
N LEU A 594 18.73 -11.91 -9.67
CA LEU A 594 19.61 -11.93 -8.50
C LEU A 594 19.71 -10.52 -7.92
N ALA A 595 18.98 -10.31 -6.82
CA ALA A 595 18.69 -9.03 -6.22
C ALA A 595 19.38 -8.84 -4.85
N ASP A 596 20.51 -9.52 -4.62
CA ASP A 596 21.27 -9.41 -3.38
C ASP A 596 21.86 -8.03 -3.16
N ASP A 597 22.04 -7.68 -1.89
CA ASP A 597 22.74 -6.47 -1.48
C ASP A 597 24.12 -6.37 -2.15
N MET A 598 24.51 -5.14 -2.44
CA MET A 598 25.69 -4.86 -3.21
C MET A 598 26.95 -5.27 -2.47
N GLY A 599 27.75 -6.16 -3.03
CA GLY A 599 28.98 -6.61 -2.38
C GLY A 599 28.89 -8.00 -1.77
N LEU A 600 27.72 -8.66 -1.83
CA LEU A 600 27.56 -10.10 -1.58
C LEU A 600 28.17 -11.00 -2.68
N GLY A 601 28.76 -10.42 -3.73
CA GLY A 601 29.50 -11.17 -4.74
C GLY A 601 28.64 -11.79 -5.84
N LYS A 602 27.58 -11.09 -6.29
CA LYS A 602 26.75 -11.49 -7.45
C LYS A 602 27.58 -11.85 -8.70
N THR A 603 28.61 -11.06 -9.01
CA THR A 603 29.52 -11.28 -10.14
C THR A 603 30.25 -12.63 -10.02
N LEU A 604 30.73 -12.98 -8.83
CA LEU A 604 31.39 -14.25 -8.57
C LEU A 604 30.42 -15.44 -8.75
N GLU A 605 29.16 -15.30 -8.31
CA GLU A 605 28.13 -16.32 -8.53
C GLU A 605 27.88 -16.56 -10.03
N VAL A 606 27.83 -15.50 -10.83
CA VAL A 606 27.70 -15.61 -12.30
C VAL A 606 28.93 -16.28 -12.92
N ILE A 607 30.14 -15.90 -12.52
CA ILE A 607 31.38 -16.52 -13.01
C ILE A 607 31.41 -18.01 -12.67
N ALA A 608 31.06 -18.39 -11.43
CA ALA A 608 30.99 -19.77 -11.01
C ALA A 608 29.97 -20.57 -11.82
N ARG A 609 28.80 -19.97 -12.13
CA ARG A 609 27.81 -20.60 -13.00
C ARG A 609 28.34 -20.84 -14.42
N LEU A 610 29.05 -19.87 -14.99
CA LEU A 610 29.67 -19.98 -16.32
C LEU A 610 30.72 -21.10 -16.38
N LEU A 611 31.56 -21.22 -15.34
CA LEU A 611 32.55 -22.29 -15.25
C LEU A 611 31.90 -23.66 -15.18
N LYS A 612 30.93 -23.83 -14.27
CA LYS A 612 30.22 -25.11 -14.11
C LYS A 612 29.53 -25.55 -15.40
N GLU A 613 28.92 -24.60 -16.12
CA GLU A 613 28.28 -24.87 -17.41
C GLU A 613 29.26 -25.38 -18.47
N ARG A 614 30.49 -24.85 -18.49
CA ARG A 614 31.55 -25.27 -19.40
C ARG A 614 32.19 -26.61 -18.98
N GLU A 615 32.10 -26.98 -17.70
CA GLU A 615 32.49 -28.31 -17.20
C GLU A 615 31.44 -29.37 -17.59
N GLU A 616 30.17 -28.99 -17.70
CA GLU A 616 29.03 -29.88 -18.02
C GLU A 616 28.82 -30.08 -19.54
N ALA A 617 29.18 -29.11 -20.38
CA ALA A 617 28.92 -29.16 -21.82
C ALA A 617 30.03 -28.51 -22.68
N ASP A 618 30.37 -29.17 -23.79
CA ASP A 618 31.29 -28.64 -24.81
C ASP A 618 30.57 -27.73 -25.83
N GLY A 619 31.25 -26.68 -26.30
CA GLY A 619 30.78 -25.85 -27.42
C GLY A 619 29.64 -24.88 -27.08
N VAL A 620 29.49 -24.50 -25.80
CA VAL A 620 28.45 -23.58 -25.36
C VAL A 620 28.65 -22.17 -25.98
N PRO A 621 27.59 -21.53 -26.52
CA PRO A 621 27.70 -20.21 -27.14
C PRO A 621 28.15 -19.10 -26.16
N PRO A 622 28.55 -17.91 -26.64
CA PRO A 622 29.04 -16.84 -25.79
C PRO A 622 27.94 -16.25 -24.90
N THR A 623 28.33 -15.78 -23.71
CA THR A 623 27.50 -14.98 -22.81
C THR A 623 27.73 -13.49 -23.04
N LEU A 624 26.65 -12.72 -23.19
CA LEU A 624 26.71 -11.26 -23.26
C LEU A 624 26.43 -10.66 -21.88
N VAL A 625 27.36 -9.87 -21.36
CA VAL A 625 27.16 -9.07 -20.15
C VAL A 625 27.00 -7.61 -20.56
N ILE A 626 25.86 -7.02 -20.20
CA ILE A 626 25.55 -5.62 -20.38
C ILE A 626 25.60 -4.96 -19.01
N ALA A 627 26.56 -4.07 -18.81
CA ALA A 627 26.76 -3.40 -17.53
C ALA A 627 27.08 -1.91 -17.74
N PRO A 628 26.99 -1.05 -16.71
CA PRO A 628 27.43 0.32 -16.86
C PRO A 628 28.93 0.39 -17.21
N THR A 629 29.32 1.41 -18.00
CA THR A 629 30.70 1.56 -18.51
C THR A 629 31.76 1.54 -17.39
N SER A 630 31.40 1.98 -16.19
CA SER A 630 32.25 2.01 -15.01
C SER A 630 32.62 0.65 -14.45
N VAL A 631 31.82 -0.40 -14.67
CA VAL A 631 32.05 -1.73 -14.10
C VAL A 631 32.55 -2.78 -15.08
N LEU A 632 32.61 -2.46 -16.37
CA LEU A 632 33.14 -3.39 -17.38
C LEU A 632 34.59 -3.79 -17.07
N GLY A 633 35.41 -2.84 -16.59
CA GLY A 633 36.78 -3.15 -16.13
C GLY A 633 36.79 -4.07 -14.90
N ASN A 634 35.84 -3.90 -13.97
CA ASN A 634 35.72 -4.77 -12.80
C ASN A 634 35.31 -6.19 -13.19
N TRP A 635 34.31 -6.34 -14.09
CA TRP A 635 33.94 -7.64 -14.65
C TRP A 635 35.13 -8.35 -15.29
N ARG A 636 35.90 -7.64 -16.12
CA ARG A 636 37.11 -8.20 -16.73
C ARG A 636 38.11 -8.68 -15.69
N LYS A 637 38.42 -7.85 -14.68
CA LYS A 637 39.36 -8.21 -13.61
C LYS A 637 38.88 -9.37 -12.76
N GLU A 638 37.58 -9.43 -12.44
CA GLU A 638 37.01 -10.54 -11.68
C GLU A 638 37.07 -11.84 -12.49
N ILE A 639 36.80 -11.81 -13.81
CA ILE A 639 36.97 -12.98 -14.67
C ILE A 639 38.44 -13.39 -14.75
N GLU A 640 39.37 -12.46 -15.01
CA GLU A 640 40.82 -12.77 -15.05
C GLU A 640 41.34 -13.32 -13.71
N ARG A 641 40.79 -12.87 -12.58
CA ARG A 641 41.14 -13.32 -11.24
C ARG A 641 40.58 -14.69 -10.89
N PHE A 642 39.28 -14.89 -11.07
CA PHE A 642 38.57 -16.08 -10.58
C PHE A 642 38.44 -17.18 -11.64
N ALA A 643 38.54 -16.83 -12.92
CA ALA A 643 38.32 -17.71 -14.06
C ALA A 643 39.21 -17.34 -15.27
N PRO A 644 40.56 -17.32 -15.13
CA PRO A 644 41.49 -16.90 -16.19
C PRO A 644 41.37 -17.71 -17.50
N GLN A 645 40.78 -18.90 -17.44
CA GLN A 645 40.48 -19.78 -18.56
C GLN A 645 39.35 -19.26 -19.46
N LEU A 646 38.46 -18.39 -18.96
CA LEU A 646 37.36 -17.83 -19.75
C LEU A 646 37.86 -16.71 -20.65
N ARG A 647 37.73 -16.91 -21.96
CA ARG A 647 38.14 -15.92 -22.96
C ARG A 647 37.16 -14.76 -22.96
N THR A 648 37.64 -13.57 -22.58
CA THR A 648 36.79 -12.39 -22.41
C THR A 648 37.09 -11.30 -23.43
N MET A 649 36.06 -10.83 -24.14
CA MET A 649 36.14 -9.71 -25.08
C MET A 649 35.45 -8.48 -24.49
N VAL A 650 36.14 -7.33 -24.47
CA VAL A 650 35.52 -6.04 -24.10
C VAL A 650 35.14 -5.28 -25.37
N HIS A 651 33.84 -5.19 -25.64
CA HIS A 651 33.30 -4.43 -26.78
C HIS A 651 33.09 -2.97 -26.38
N GLN A 652 34.17 -2.18 -26.39
CA GLN A 652 34.15 -0.77 -25.98
C GLN A 652 35.10 0.10 -26.82
N GLY A 653 34.82 1.40 -26.91
CA GLY A 653 35.72 2.39 -27.52
C GLY A 653 35.50 2.61 -29.02
N SER A 654 36.36 3.46 -29.60
CA SER A 654 36.33 3.82 -31.04
C SER A 654 36.94 2.73 -31.93
N THR A 655 37.87 1.95 -31.37
CA THR A 655 38.59 0.84 -32.04
C THR A 655 37.84 -0.49 -31.99
N ARG A 656 36.63 -0.53 -31.41
CA ARG A 656 35.81 -1.74 -31.36
C ARG A 656 35.43 -2.23 -32.77
N LEU A 657 35.20 -3.53 -32.90
CA LEU A 657 34.77 -4.14 -34.15
C LEU A 657 33.36 -3.67 -34.51
N LYS A 658 33.22 -3.01 -35.67
CA LYS A 658 31.92 -2.55 -36.21
C LYS A 658 31.48 -3.37 -37.42
N ASP A 659 32.41 -4.07 -38.04
CA ASP A 659 32.10 -4.99 -39.13
C ASP A 659 31.42 -6.24 -38.58
N LYS A 660 30.33 -6.66 -39.26
CA LYS A 660 29.49 -7.77 -38.81
C LYS A 660 30.24 -9.09 -38.81
N GLN A 661 30.98 -9.38 -39.88
CA GLN A 661 31.63 -10.65 -40.06
C GLN A 661 32.80 -10.81 -39.07
N ALA A 662 33.65 -9.78 -38.99
CA ALA A 662 34.77 -9.77 -38.04
C ALA A 662 34.30 -9.87 -36.57
N PHE A 663 33.19 -9.22 -36.22
CA PHE A 663 32.62 -9.31 -34.88
C PHE A 663 32.11 -10.73 -34.57
N THR A 664 31.33 -11.33 -35.48
CA THR A 664 30.80 -12.70 -35.30
C THR A 664 31.91 -13.73 -35.15
N GLU A 665 32.94 -13.67 -36.00
CA GLU A 665 34.10 -14.58 -35.94
C GLU A 665 34.88 -14.41 -34.63
N THR A 666 35.07 -13.17 -34.18
CA THR A 666 35.75 -12.89 -32.92
C THR A 666 34.93 -13.39 -31.73
N CYS A 667 33.64 -13.08 -31.66
CA CYS A 667 32.78 -13.53 -30.56
C CYS A 667 32.65 -15.05 -30.47
N ALA A 668 32.73 -15.78 -31.59
CA ALA A 668 32.69 -17.24 -31.59
C ALA A 668 33.91 -17.89 -30.91
N THR A 669 35.01 -17.16 -30.76
CA THR A 669 36.23 -17.63 -30.08
C THR A 669 36.33 -17.22 -28.61
N HIS A 670 35.33 -16.48 -28.10
CA HIS A 670 35.27 -15.97 -26.73
C HIS A 670 34.09 -16.58 -25.97
N ASP A 671 34.25 -16.71 -24.66
CA ASP A 671 33.20 -17.22 -23.77
C ASP A 671 32.30 -16.09 -23.27
N VAL A 672 32.88 -14.92 -23.02
CA VAL A 672 32.18 -13.77 -22.43
C VAL A 672 32.46 -12.51 -23.24
N VAL A 673 31.40 -11.78 -23.59
CA VAL A 673 31.48 -10.48 -24.25
C VAL A 673 30.90 -9.42 -23.30
N LEU A 674 31.71 -8.41 -22.96
CA LEU A 674 31.34 -7.31 -22.07
C LEU A 674 31.00 -6.07 -22.91
N THR A 675 29.83 -5.47 -22.70
CA THR A 675 29.40 -4.24 -23.39
C THR A 675 28.63 -3.29 -22.47
N SER A 676 28.46 -2.04 -22.89
CA SER A 676 27.70 -1.02 -22.15
C SER A 676 26.27 -0.86 -22.66
N PHE A 677 25.36 -0.36 -21.82
CA PHE A 677 23.98 -0.01 -22.22
C PHE A 677 23.92 0.91 -23.45
N ALA A 678 24.81 1.90 -23.52
CA ALA A 678 24.87 2.83 -24.65
C ALA A 678 25.27 2.13 -25.95
N LEU A 679 26.22 1.19 -25.89
CA LEU A 679 26.65 0.40 -27.04
C LEU A 679 25.65 -0.69 -27.42
N ALA A 680 24.93 -1.26 -26.45
CA ALA A 680 23.82 -2.19 -26.73
C ALA A 680 22.75 -1.53 -27.62
N ARG A 681 22.52 -0.23 -27.44
CA ARG A 681 21.67 0.58 -28.33
C ARG A 681 22.33 0.88 -29.67
N LEU A 682 23.56 1.41 -29.66
CA LEU A 682 24.22 1.89 -30.88
C LEU A 682 24.55 0.76 -31.86
N ASP A 683 24.94 -0.40 -31.34
CA ASP A 683 25.36 -1.57 -32.11
C ASP A 683 24.28 -2.67 -32.06
N GLU A 684 23.00 -2.31 -31.88
CA GLU A 684 21.86 -3.24 -31.77
C GLU A 684 21.88 -4.31 -32.89
N LYS A 685 22.06 -3.89 -34.14
CA LYS A 685 22.09 -4.79 -35.31
C LYS A 685 23.25 -5.78 -35.28
N LEU A 686 24.38 -5.37 -34.69
CA LEU A 686 25.57 -6.20 -34.57
C LEU A 686 25.34 -7.28 -33.50
N LEU A 687 24.83 -6.90 -32.33
CA LEU A 687 24.54 -7.82 -31.24
C LEU A 687 23.41 -8.80 -31.57
N GLN A 688 22.42 -8.39 -32.36
CA GLN A 688 21.34 -9.28 -32.85
C GLN A 688 21.82 -10.30 -33.89
N SER A 689 23.00 -10.12 -34.48
CA SER A 689 23.52 -11.05 -35.48
C SER A 689 24.04 -12.37 -34.90
N LEU A 690 24.24 -12.41 -33.58
CA LEU A 690 24.73 -13.56 -32.83
C LEU A 690 23.60 -14.21 -32.04
N LYS A 691 23.70 -15.53 -31.87
CA LYS A 691 22.91 -16.26 -30.87
C LYS A 691 23.69 -16.29 -29.57
N TRP A 692 23.15 -15.65 -28.55
CA TRP A 692 23.75 -15.64 -27.21
C TRP A 692 23.26 -16.85 -26.43
N HIS A 693 24.14 -17.43 -25.62
CA HIS A 693 23.74 -18.46 -24.65
C HIS A 693 23.02 -17.84 -23.47
N ARG A 694 23.59 -16.76 -22.93
CA ARG A 694 23.03 -16.00 -21.81
C ARG A 694 23.17 -14.51 -22.06
N VAL A 695 22.15 -13.74 -21.69
CA VAL A 695 22.25 -12.28 -21.58
C VAL A 695 22.11 -11.88 -20.11
N VAL A 696 23.18 -11.32 -19.57
CA VAL A 696 23.24 -10.81 -18.20
C VAL A 696 23.12 -9.29 -18.26
N VAL A 697 22.15 -8.74 -17.55
CA VAL A 697 22.01 -7.29 -17.35
C VAL A 697 22.41 -6.97 -15.92
N ASP A 698 23.56 -6.33 -15.76
CA ASP A 698 24.06 -5.84 -14.48
C ASP A 698 23.53 -4.42 -14.21
N GLU A 699 23.18 -4.14 -12.96
CA GLU A 699 22.44 -2.93 -12.56
C GLU A 699 21.15 -2.77 -13.41
N ALA A 700 20.27 -3.77 -13.32
CA ALA A 700 19.03 -3.88 -14.11
C ALA A 700 18.05 -2.70 -13.95
N GLN A 701 18.23 -1.82 -12.97
CA GLN A 701 17.51 -0.55 -12.90
C GLN A 701 17.76 0.35 -14.14
N ASN A 702 18.84 0.14 -14.89
CA ASN A 702 19.09 0.82 -16.15
C ASN A 702 18.08 0.47 -17.26
N ILE A 703 17.29 -0.59 -17.10
CA ILE A 703 16.19 -0.97 -18.02
C ILE A 703 14.81 -0.70 -17.43
N LYS A 704 14.69 0.13 -16.39
CA LYS A 704 13.40 0.43 -15.71
C LYS A 704 12.35 1.06 -16.62
N ASN A 705 12.77 1.89 -17.58
CA ASN A 705 11.86 2.51 -18.54
C ASN A 705 11.71 1.63 -19.80
N PRO A 706 10.53 1.01 -20.03
CA PRO A 706 10.32 0.16 -21.21
C PRO A 706 10.29 0.93 -22.54
N GLN A 707 10.06 2.25 -22.48
CA GLN A 707 10.04 3.11 -23.67
C GLN A 707 11.45 3.58 -24.08
N ALA A 708 12.44 3.46 -23.20
CA ALA A 708 13.80 3.89 -23.49
C ALA A 708 14.40 3.06 -24.64
N ALA A 709 15.09 3.74 -25.56
CA ALA A 709 15.68 3.09 -26.74
C ALA A 709 16.68 1.97 -26.38
N GLN A 710 17.44 2.14 -25.29
CA GLN A 710 18.35 1.10 -24.80
C GLN A 710 17.60 -0.15 -24.32
N THR A 711 16.52 0.02 -23.55
CA THR A 711 15.68 -1.09 -23.06
C THR A 711 15.08 -1.86 -24.24
N ARG A 712 14.54 -1.15 -25.23
CA ARG A 712 13.99 -1.77 -26.45
C ARG A 712 15.03 -2.56 -27.24
N ALA A 713 16.26 -2.05 -27.35
CA ALA A 713 17.34 -2.77 -28.02
C ALA A 713 17.72 -4.07 -27.29
N ILE A 714 17.79 -4.01 -25.96
CA ILE A 714 18.14 -5.16 -25.11
C ILE A 714 17.03 -6.23 -25.14
N LEU A 715 15.76 -5.82 -25.05
CA LEU A 715 14.62 -6.76 -25.07
C LEU A 715 14.55 -7.61 -26.34
N LYS A 716 15.04 -7.08 -27.47
CA LYS A 716 15.08 -7.77 -28.78
C LYS A 716 16.20 -8.82 -28.89
N LEU A 717 17.18 -8.84 -27.98
CA LEU A 717 18.27 -9.81 -28.02
C LEU A 717 17.73 -11.22 -27.77
N THR A 718 18.13 -12.19 -28.60
CA THR A 718 17.69 -13.58 -28.46
C THR A 718 18.70 -14.36 -27.63
N ALA A 719 18.25 -14.94 -26.52
CA ALA A 719 19.02 -15.83 -25.66
C ALA A 719 18.07 -16.77 -24.89
N PRO A 720 18.41 -18.06 -24.72
CA PRO A 720 17.62 -18.99 -23.91
C PRO A 720 17.68 -18.64 -22.42
N HIS A 721 18.82 -18.13 -21.93
CA HIS A 721 18.98 -17.71 -20.54
C HIS A 721 19.10 -16.19 -20.43
N ARG A 722 18.34 -15.61 -19.51
CA ARG A 722 18.37 -14.18 -19.17
C ARG A 722 18.51 -14.02 -17.67
N LEU A 723 19.44 -13.16 -17.26
CA LEU A 723 19.74 -12.93 -15.85
C LEU A 723 19.77 -11.43 -15.59
N ALA A 724 18.97 -10.98 -14.63
CA ALA A 724 19.01 -9.60 -14.14
C ALA A 724 19.76 -9.57 -12.80
N LEU A 725 20.75 -8.68 -12.69
CA LEU A 725 21.45 -8.40 -11.43
C LEU A 725 21.06 -7.01 -10.95
N THR A 726 20.65 -6.89 -9.69
CA THR A 726 20.29 -5.59 -9.09
C THR A 726 20.60 -5.61 -7.58
N GLY A 727 20.75 -4.44 -6.96
CA GLY A 727 20.78 -4.32 -5.49
C GLY A 727 19.38 -4.20 -4.88
N THR A 728 18.42 -3.72 -5.66
CA THR A 728 17.04 -3.49 -5.23
C THR A 728 16.07 -3.89 -6.35
N PRO A 729 15.27 -4.95 -6.19
CA PRO A 729 14.43 -5.46 -7.27
C PRO A 729 13.25 -4.54 -7.62
N VAL A 730 12.82 -3.69 -6.67
CA VAL A 730 11.85 -2.62 -6.88
C VAL A 730 12.46 -1.33 -6.31
N GLU A 731 13.08 -0.54 -7.17
CA GLU A 731 13.76 0.70 -6.73
C GLU A 731 12.76 1.85 -6.57
N ASN A 732 11.79 2.02 -7.49
CA ASN A 732 10.93 3.21 -7.54
C ASN A 732 9.45 2.91 -7.75
N ARG A 733 9.06 2.10 -8.75
CA ARG A 733 7.64 1.89 -9.14
C ARG A 733 7.33 0.41 -9.46
N LEU A 734 6.07 -0.02 -9.29
CA LEU A 734 5.60 -1.36 -9.74
C LEU A 734 5.84 -1.58 -11.24
N ARG A 735 5.87 -0.51 -12.03
CA ARG A 735 6.21 -0.54 -13.46
C ARG A 735 7.66 -0.97 -13.73
N ASP A 736 8.60 -0.67 -12.82
CA ASP A 736 10.00 -1.08 -12.96
C ASP A 736 10.12 -2.60 -12.88
N LEU A 737 9.37 -3.20 -11.94
CA LEU A 737 9.24 -4.65 -11.81
C LEU A 737 8.70 -5.27 -13.11
N TRP A 738 7.65 -4.67 -13.69
CA TRP A 738 7.13 -5.13 -14.99
C TRP A 738 8.20 -5.07 -16.09
N SER A 739 9.00 -4.01 -16.17
CA SER A 739 10.05 -3.87 -17.19
C SER A 739 11.14 -4.95 -17.04
N ILE A 740 11.58 -5.23 -15.80
CA ILE A 740 12.57 -6.28 -15.50
C ILE A 740 11.98 -7.66 -15.85
N PHE A 741 10.74 -7.95 -15.45
CA PHE A 741 10.10 -9.22 -15.78
C PHE A 741 9.82 -9.37 -17.28
N ASN A 742 9.54 -8.28 -17.99
CA ASN A 742 9.43 -8.31 -19.44
C ASN A 742 10.78 -8.59 -20.13
N PHE A 743 11.90 -8.27 -19.48
CA PHE A 743 13.21 -8.75 -19.91
C PHE A 743 13.41 -10.23 -19.57
N LEU A 744 13.15 -10.67 -18.34
CA LEU A 744 13.37 -12.06 -17.92
C LEU A 744 12.46 -13.04 -18.67
N SER A 745 11.16 -12.81 -18.64
CA SER A 745 10.13 -13.69 -19.23
C SER A 745 9.10 -12.84 -20.00
N PRO A 746 9.39 -12.47 -21.27
CA PRO A 746 8.49 -11.65 -22.08
C PRO A 746 7.08 -12.23 -22.13
N GLY A 747 6.07 -11.43 -21.79
CA GLY A 747 4.66 -11.83 -21.81
C GLY A 747 4.11 -12.43 -20.51
N TYR A 748 4.94 -12.83 -19.55
CA TYR A 748 4.51 -13.46 -18.28
C TYR A 748 3.50 -12.59 -17.50
N LEU A 749 3.85 -11.32 -17.26
CA LEU A 749 2.97 -10.34 -16.60
C LEU A 749 2.01 -9.62 -17.57
N GLY A 750 1.83 -10.16 -18.79
CA GLY A 750 1.01 -9.54 -19.83
C GLY A 750 1.58 -8.25 -20.41
N LYS A 751 0.77 -7.54 -21.19
CA LYS A 751 1.16 -6.24 -21.76
C LYS A 751 1.13 -5.16 -20.68
N GLU A 752 1.94 -4.12 -20.86
CA GLU A 752 2.06 -2.99 -19.92
C GLU A 752 0.70 -2.40 -19.49
N ALA A 753 -0.21 -2.17 -20.44
CA ALA A 753 -1.54 -1.63 -20.14
C ALA A 753 -2.41 -2.58 -19.31
N GLN A 754 -2.27 -3.90 -19.50
CA GLN A 754 -2.99 -4.90 -18.72
C GLN A 754 -2.43 -5.00 -17.30
N PHE A 755 -1.10 -5.03 -17.16
CA PHE A 755 -0.44 -5.00 -15.86
C PHE A 755 -0.86 -3.77 -15.06
N ARG A 756 -0.91 -2.61 -15.71
CA ARG A 756 -1.35 -1.36 -15.08
C ARG A 756 -2.79 -1.45 -14.56
N LYS A 757 -3.70 -2.02 -15.35
CA LYS A 757 -5.11 -2.16 -14.96
C LYS A 757 -5.33 -3.20 -13.87
N SER A 758 -4.61 -4.33 -13.92
CA SER A 758 -4.86 -5.48 -13.04
C SER A 758 -4.09 -5.43 -11.72
N PHE A 759 -2.95 -4.74 -11.67
CA PHE A 759 -2.08 -4.69 -10.50
C PHE A 759 -1.74 -3.25 -10.08
N GLU A 760 -1.17 -2.44 -10.98
CA GLU A 760 -0.67 -1.10 -10.60
C GLU A 760 -1.78 -0.20 -10.03
N LEU A 761 -2.91 -0.08 -10.73
CA LEU A 761 -4.04 0.74 -10.30
C LEU A 761 -4.70 0.18 -9.02
N PRO A 762 -5.14 -1.08 -8.92
CA PRO A 762 -5.77 -1.58 -7.68
C PRO A 762 -4.86 -1.49 -6.45
N ILE A 763 -3.56 -1.77 -6.60
CA ILE A 763 -2.62 -1.75 -5.47
C ILE A 763 -2.34 -0.32 -5.02
N GLN A 764 -2.15 0.62 -5.95
CA GLN A 764 -1.80 2.00 -5.60
C GLN A 764 -3.02 2.88 -5.33
N LYS A 765 -4.11 2.68 -6.08
CA LYS A 765 -5.33 3.49 -6.02
C LYS A 765 -6.27 3.05 -4.89
N ASP A 766 -6.60 1.75 -4.90
CA ASP A 766 -7.66 1.19 -4.08
C ASP A 766 -7.12 0.49 -2.81
N ASN A 767 -5.79 0.54 -2.61
CA ASN A 767 -5.05 -0.14 -1.55
C ASN A 767 -5.40 -1.64 -1.43
N ASP A 768 -5.59 -2.30 -2.57
CA ASP A 768 -6.00 -3.69 -2.65
C ASP A 768 -4.86 -4.63 -2.23
N GLN A 769 -4.90 -5.06 -0.98
CA GLN A 769 -3.91 -5.98 -0.40
C GLN A 769 -3.96 -7.37 -1.04
N ALA A 770 -5.12 -7.82 -1.56
CA ALA A 770 -5.24 -9.12 -2.21
C ALA A 770 -4.45 -9.13 -3.53
N LYS A 771 -4.60 -8.08 -4.36
CA LYS A 771 -3.82 -7.93 -5.60
C LYS A 771 -2.33 -7.79 -5.35
N SER A 772 -1.93 -7.11 -4.27
CA SER A 772 -0.54 -7.01 -3.85
C SER A 772 0.04 -8.40 -3.49
N ALA A 773 -0.71 -9.20 -2.73
CA ALA A 773 -0.32 -10.56 -2.38
C ALA A 773 -0.23 -11.47 -3.62
N THR A 774 -1.18 -11.39 -4.56
CA THR A 774 -1.14 -12.13 -5.82
C THR A 774 0.09 -11.79 -6.65
N LEU A 775 0.38 -10.49 -6.83
CA LEU A 775 1.57 -10.07 -7.58
C LEU A 775 2.86 -10.57 -6.93
N LYS A 776 2.94 -10.52 -5.60
CA LYS A 776 4.10 -11.03 -4.85
C LYS A 776 4.29 -12.52 -5.09
N LYS A 777 3.22 -13.33 -4.99
CA LYS A 777 3.27 -14.79 -5.26
C LYS A 777 3.78 -15.10 -6.67
N LEU A 778 3.38 -14.31 -7.68
CA LEU A 778 3.81 -14.47 -9.07
C LEU A 778 5.31 -14.21 -9.27
N VAL A 779 5.85 -13.16 -8.65
CA VAL A 779 7.24 -12.72 -8.93
C VAL A 779 8.27 -13.35 -8.00
N GLU A 780 7.88 -13.75 -6.80
CA GLU A 780 8.77 -14.25 -5.75
C GLU A 780 9.66 -15.43 -6.16
N PRO A 781 9.18 -16.44 -6.91
CA PRO A 781 10.01 -17.59 -7.33
C PRO A 781 11.20 -17.20 -8.20
N PHE A 782 11.12 -16.08 -8.91
CA PHE A 782 12.14 -15.60 -9.84
C PHE A 782 13.16 -14.68 -9.19
N ILE A 783 12.95 -14.24 -7.93
CA ILE A 783 13.79 -13.22 -7.28
C ILE A 783 14.50 -13.84 -6.08
N LEU A 784 15.83 -13.87 -6.11
CA LEU A 784 16.65 -14.17 -4.93
C LEU A 784 17.19 -12.85 -4.36
N ARG A 785 16.86 -12.53 -3.10
CA ARG A 785 17.34 -11.32 -2.42
C ARG A 785 17.85 -11.66 -1.03
N ARG A 786 19.11 -11.31 -0.78
CA ARG A 786 19.80 -11.46 0.50
C ARG A 786 20.37 -10.12 0.94
N VAL A 787 20.31 -9.85 2.24
CA VAL A 787 20.79 -8.58 2.82
C VAL A 787 22.02 -8.78 3.69
N LYS A 788 22.94 -7.82 3.72
CA LYS A 788 24.19 -7.91 4.51
C LYS A 788 23.94 -7.92 6.01
N THR A 789 22.83 -7.35 6.45
CA THR A 789 22.43 -7.30 7.87
C THR A 789 21.90 -8.63 8.38
N ASP A 790 21.61 -9.59 7.50
CA ASP A 790 21.22 -10.93 7.93
C ASP A 790 22.46 -11.72 8.34
N LYS A 791 22.63 -11.87 9.66
CA LYS A 791 23.75 -12.62 10.24
C LYS A 791 23.82 -14.06 9.74
N ARG A 792 22.69 -14.68 9.35
CA ARG A 792 22.68 -16.03 8.74
C ARG A 792 23.41 -16.11 7.40
N ILE A 793 23.71 -14.97 6.78
CA ILE A 793 24.33 -14.85 5.45
C ILE A 793 25.79 -14.41 5.57
N ILE A 794 26.07 -13.46 6.48
CA ILE A 794 27.43 -13.03 6.78
C ILE A 794 27.63 -12.88 8.29
N ASP A 795 28.39 -13.79 8.89
CA ASP A 795 28.79 -13.70 10.31
C ASP A 795 30.05 -12.83 10.49
N ASP A 796 30.87 -12.68 9.45
CA ASP A 796 32.21 -12.06 9.52
C ASP A 796 32.26 -10.58 9.11
N LEU A 797 31.14 -9.98 8.67
CA LEU A 797 31.14 -8.58 8.28
C LEU A 797 31.12 -7.71 9.55
N PRO A 798 32.06 -6.78 9.72
CA PRO A 798 32.08 -5.88 10.88
C PRO A 798 30.86 -4.94 10.88
N ASP A 799 30.64 -4.19 11.95
CA ASP A 799 29.46 -3.33 12.06
C ASP A 799 29.55 -2.12 11.12
N LYS A 800 28.41 -1.74 10.53
CA LYS A 800 28.24 -0.46 9.81
C LYS A 800 27.54 0.55 10.70
N ILE A 801 28.17 1.68 10.95
CA ILE A 801 27.64 2.76 11.80
C ILE A 801 27.39 3.97 10.91
N GLU A 802 26.13 4.39 10.77
CA GLU A 802 25.75 5.58 10.02
C GLU A 802 25.48 6.76 10.97
N GLN A 803 26.14 7.89 10.71
CA GLN A 803 26.04 9.11 11.48
C GLN A 803 25.77 10.30 10.56
N LYS A 804 24.89 11.19 11.01
CA LYS A 804 24.60 12.44 10.32
C LYS A 804 25.42 13.57 10.93
N MET A 805 26.09 14.32 10.07
CA MET A 805 26.92 15.46 10.45
C MET A 805 26.21 16.75 10.09
N TYR A 806 25.49 17.30 11.06
CA TYR A 806 24.80 18.57 10.91
C TYR A 806 25.81 19.73 10.97
N CYS A 807 25.85 20.54 9.91
CA CYS A 807 26.73 21.70 9.78
C CYS A 807 25.90 22.96 9.59
N THR A 808 26.25 24.06 10.26
CA THR A 808 25.64 25.37 10.00
C THR A 808 26.24 26.00 8.74
N LEU A 809 25.61 27.05 8.22
CA LEU A 809 26.17 27.85 7.13
C LEU A 809 27.08 28.95 7.69
N SER A 810 28.12 29.33 6.95
CA SER A 810 28.83 30.58 7.18
C SER A 810 27.95 31.80 6.84
N SER A 811 28.27 32.98 7.37
CA SER A 811 27.50 34.20 7.07
C SER A 811 27.50 34.53 5.56
N GLU A 812 28.60 34.22 4.86
CA GLU A 812 28.69 34.34 3.40
C GLU A 812 27.74 33.36 2.70
N GLN A 813 27.75 32.08 3.10
CA GLN A 813 26.86 31.06 2.54
C GLN A 813 25.39 31.42 2.76
N ALA A 814 25.01 31.85 3.96
CA ALA A 814 23.64 32.25 4.29
C ALA A 814 23.18 33.43 3.42
N SER A 815 24.02 34.45 3.26
CA SER A 815 23.72 35.63 2.43
C SER A 815 23.53 35.26 0.96
N LEU A 816 24.40 34.42 0.40
CA LEU A 816 24.29 33.93 -0.98
C LEU A 816 23.04 33.06 -1.17
N TYR A 817 22.76 32.19 -0.19
CA TYR A 817 21.63 31.29 -0.21
C TYR A 817 20.31 32.08 -0.21
N GLU A 818 20.15 33.05 0.69
CA GLU A 818 18.98 33.94 0.73
C GLU A 818 18.81 34.75 -0.57
N ALA A 819 19.90 35.26 -1.13
CA ALA A 819 19.86 36.00 -2.40
C ALA A 819 19.34 35.13 -3.56
N VAL A 820 19.79 33.87 -3.67
CA VAL A 820 19.31 32.93 -4.69
C VAL A 820 17.84 32.56 -4.46
N VAL A 821 17.44 32.29 -3.20
CA VAL A 821 16.04 31.99 -2.87
C VAL A 821 15.14 33.16 -3.27
N LYS A 822 15.55 34.40 -2.98
CA LYS A 822 14.78 35.60 -3.33
C LYS A 822 14.64 35.78 -4.84
N ASP A 823 15.73 35.71 -5.60
CA ASP A 823 15.73 35.84 -7.06
C ASP A 823 14.85 34.79 -7.74
N VAL A 824 14.99 33.52 -7.33
CA VAL A 824 14.20 32.43 -7.89
C VAL A 824 12.72 32.54 -7.51
N THR A 825 12.42 33.00 -6.30
CA THR A 825 11.04 33.24 -5.85
C THR A 825 10.34 34.28 -6.71
N GLU A 826 11.06 35.29 -7.20
CA GLU A 826 10.54 36.27 -8.16
C GLU A 826 10.36 35.63 -9.56
N GLN A 827 11.36 34.91 -10.07
CA GLN A 827 11.31 34.26 -11.38
C GLN A 827 10.23 33.16 -11.49
N LEU A 828 9.96 32.44 -10.39
CA LEU A 828 8.93 31.39 -10.34
C LEU A 828 7.51 31.92 -10.51
N LYS A 829 7.28 33.22 -10.29
CA LYS A 829 5.96 33.84 -10.51
C LYS A 829 5.58 33.89 -11.99
N GLU A 830 6.57 33.95 -12.88
CA GLU A 830 6.37 34.12 -14.33
C GLU A 830 6.69 32.85 -15.12
N ALA A 831 7.36 31.86 -14.52
CA ALA A 831 7.79 30.64 -15.19
C ALA A 831 6.71 29.54 -15.17
N GLU A 832 6.31 29.04 -16.35
CA GLU A 832 5.36 27.93 -16.49
C GLU A 832 5.96 26.72 -17.23
N GLY A 833 5.28 25.57 -17.11
CA GLY A 833 5.59 24.35 -17.88
C GLY A 833 7.05 23.89 -17.75
N ILE A 834 7.71 23.68 -18.90
CA ILE A 834 9.09 23.17 -18.92
C ILE A 834 10.13 24.18 -18.42
N GLN A 835 9.85 25.48 -18.58
CA GLN A 835 10.71 26.56 -18.10
C GLN A 835 10.74 26.56 -16.57
N ARG A 836 9.58 26.35 -15.93
CA ARG A 836 9.45 26.18 -14.48
C ARG A 836 10.27 24.99 -13.96
N LYS A 837 10.11 23.81 -14.59
CA LYS A 837 10.85 22.60 -14.21
C LYS A 837 12.37 22.81 -14.35
N GLY A 838 12.80 23.48 -15.40
CA GLY A 838 14.21 23.88 -15.57
C GLY A 838 14.71 24.82 -14.48
N LEU A 839 13.90 25.84 -14.12
CA LEU A 839 14.24 26.80 -13.06
C LEU A 839 14.39 26.11 -11.69
N ILE A 840 13.44 25.24 -11.32
CA ILE A 840 13.48 24.43 -10.09
C ILE A 840 14.78 23.62 -10.01
N LEU A 841 15.07 22.82 -11.05
CA LEU A 841 16.27 21.98 -11.06
C LEU A 841 17.56 22.81 -10.99
N SER A 842 17.61 23.94 -11.70
CA SER A 842 18.77 24.84 -11.66
C SER A 842 18.96 25.48 -10.29
N THR A 843 17.87 25.76 -9.57
CA THR A 843 17.90 26.37 -8.23
C THR A 843 18.40 25.38 -7.20
N LEU A 844 17.86 24.16 -7.19
CA LEU A 844 18.32 23.08 -6.32
C LEU A 844 19.83 22.84 -6.49
N LEU A 845 20.31 22.91 -7.74
CA LEU A 845 21.74 22.81 -8.03
C LEU A 845 22.53 23.97 -7.40
N LYS A 846 22.11 25.22 -7.61
CA LYS A 846 22.77 26.42 -7.07
C LYS A 846 22.83 26.39 -5.54
N LEU A 847 21.73 26.06 -4.88
CA LEU A 847 21.66 26.00 -3.43
C LEU A 847 22.56 24.91 -2.85
N LYS A 848 22.61 23.73 -3.49
CA LYS A 848 23.58 22.67 -3.15
C LYS A 848 25.02 23.14 -3.30
N GLN A 849 25.34 23.91 -4.35
CA GLN A 849 26.68 24.47 -4.54
C GLN A 849 27.04 25.45 -3.40
N ILE A 850 26.10 26.29 -2.97
CA ILE A 850 26.29 27.22 -1.86
C ILE A 850 26.51 26.45 -0.55
N CYS A 851 25.69 25.45 -0.24
CA CYS A 851 25.84 24.61 0.96
C CYS A 851 27.21 23.93 1.02
N ASN A 852 27.75 23.51 -0.13
CA ASN A 852 29.08 22.92 -0.22
C ASN A 852 30.20 23.94 0.01
N HIS A 853 30.28 24.98 -0.82
CA HIS A 853 31.26 26.04 -0.67
C HIS A 853 30.93 27.26 -1.56
N PRO A 854 31.01 28.52 -1.07
CA PRO A 854 30.71 29.73 -1.86
C PRO A 854 31.44 29.82 -3.22
N ALA A 855 32.74 29.52 -3.24
CA ALA A 855 33.54 29.49 -4.47
C ALA A 855 32.98 28.56 -5.58
N GLN A 856 32.23 27.50 -5.23
CA GLN A 856 31.60 26.62 -6.21
C GLN A 856 30.46 27.32 -6.96
N PHE A 857 29.68 28.13 -6.23
CA PHE A 857 28.57 28.90 -6.78
C PHE A 857 29.06 30.15 -7.51
N LEU A 858 30.00 30.90 -6.92
CA LEU A 858 30.48 32.18 -7.46
C LEU A 858 31.37 32.03 -8.70
N GLN A 859 32.15 30.95 -8.78
CA GLN A 859 33.10 30.68 -9.88
C GLN A 859 34.05 31.87 -10.20
N ASP A 860 34.36 32.67 -9.19
CA ASP A 860 35.10 33.94 -9.29
C ASP A 860 36.61 33.78 -9.05
N GLY A 861 37.08 32.54 -8.83
CA GLY A 861 38.48 32.25 -8.49
C GLY A 861 38.85 32.55 -7.03
N SER A 862 37.86 32.84 -6.17
CA SER A 862 38.08 33.05 -4.74
C SER A 862 38.62 31.79 -4.03
N ALA A 863 39.32 31.98 -2.91
CA ALA A 863 40.02 30.90 -2.21
C ALA A 863 39.05 29.84 -1.64
N PHE A 864 39.43 28.57 -1.77
CA PHE A 864 38.71 27.42 -1.20
C PHE A 864 39.23 27.13 0.21
N THR A 865 38.63 27.77 1.22
CA THR A 865 39.14 27.76 2.61
C THR A 865 38.06 27.39 3.61
N THR A 866 38.49 26.91 4.79
CA THR A 866 37.61 26.41 5.85
C THR A 866 36.71 27.48 6.45
N GLU A 867 37.16 28.73 6.48
CA GLU A 867 36.41 29.85 7.08
C GLU A 867 35.15 30.20 6.28
N ARG A 868 35.14 29.84 4.98
CA ARG A 868 34.03 30.15 4.08
C ARG A 868 32.99 29.03 4.00
N SER A 869 33.31 27.82 4.47
CA SER A 869 32.41 26.67 4.50
C SER A 869 32.63 25.81 5.74
N HIS A 870 31.65 25.79 6.64
CA HIS A 870 31.71 24.95 7.83
C HIS A 870 31.63 23.45 7.50
N LYS A 871 31.06 23.05 6.36
CA LYS A 871 31.15 21.67 5.87
C LYS A 871 32.60 21.28 5.57
N LEU A 872 33.35 22.15 4.90
CA LEU A 872 34.76 21.93 4.60
C LEU A 872 35.60 21.90 5.89
N GLN A 873 35.31 22.81 6.83
CA GLN A 873 35.94 22.82 8.14
C GLN A 873 35.72 21.48 8.86
N ARG A 874 34.46 21.04 8.97
CA ARG A 874 34.10 19.81 9.68
C ARG A 874 34.65 18.56 8.99
N LEU A 875 34.66 18.52 7.66
CA LEU A 875 35.35 17.46 6.92
C LEU A 875 36.84 17.43 7.24
N GLY A 876 37.50 18.59 7.29
CA GLY A 876 38.91 18.70 7.63
C GLY A 876 39.24 18.18 9.03
N GLU A 877 38.44 18.53 10.03
CA GLU A 877 38.57 18.04 11.42
C GLU A 877 38.43 16.50 11.49
N MET A 878 37.39 15.95 10.87
CA MET A 878 37.15 14.50 10.91
C MET A 878 38.18 13.71 10.10
N VAL A 879 38.64 14.26 8.98
CA VAL A 879 39.70 13.63 8.18
C VAL A 879 41.02 13.62 8.95
N GLU A 880 41.34 14.67 9.68
CA GLU A 880 42.53 14.72 10.54
C GLU A 880 42.51 13.62 11.60
N GLU A 881 41.39 13.43 12.30
CA GLU A 881 41.22 12.32 13.25
C GLU A 881 41.42 10.94 12.61
N VAL A 882 40.91 10.75 11.38
CA VAL A 882 41.05 9.49 10.64
C VAL A 882 42.50 9.23 10.24
N MET A 883 43.20 10.27 9.76
CA MET A 883 44.60 10.15 9.33
C MET A 883 45.52 9.92 10.53
N ASP A 884 45.28 10.60 11.66
CA ASP A 884 46.01 10.41 12.93
C ASP A 884 45.81 9.00 13.51
N SER A 885 44.64 8.40 13.26
CA SER A 885 44.34 7.01 13.62
C SER A 885 44.99 5.98 12.69
N GLY A 886 45.70 6.42 11.65
CA GLY A 886 46.34 5.56 10.66
C GLY A 886 45.33 4.85 9.74
N GLU A 887 44.19 5.51 9.46
CA GLU A 887 43.08 4.93 8.72
C GLU A 887 42.84 5.64 7.37
N SER A 888 42.17 4.94 6.45
CA SER A 888 41.86 5.48 5.11
C SER A 888 40.39 5.83 4.98
N ALA A 889 40.09 6.86 4.19
CA ALA A 889 38.72 7.31 3.97
C ALA A 889 38.33 7.45 2.50
N LEU A 890 37.04 7.30 2.23
CA LEU A 890 36.40 7.69 0.97
C LEU A 890 35.62 8.98 1.17
N ILE A 891 35.71 9.91 0.20
CA ILE A 891 34.95 11.16 0.20
C ILE A 891 34.14 11.23 -1.09
N PHE A 892 32.83 11.16 -0.97
CA PHE A 892 31.89 11.23 -2.08
C PHE A 892 31.28 12.62 -2.23
N THR A 893 31.21 13.09 -3.47
CA THR A 893 30.50 14.34 -3.84
C THR A 893 29.78 14.16 -5.17
N GLN A 894 28.62 14.79 -5.36
CA GLN A 894 27.95 14.81 -6.67
C GLN A 894 28.68 15.69 -7.70
N PHE A 895 29.51 16.64 -7.26
CA PHE A 895 30.09 17.68 -8.11
C PHE A 895 31.57 17.45 -8.38
N THR A 896 31.94 17.43 -9.67
CA THR A 896 33.34 17.26 -10.05
C THR A 896 34.21 18.47 -9.70
N GLU A 897 33.62 19.67 -9.71
CA GLU A 897 34.32 20.91 -9.36
C GLU A 897 34.79 20.88 -7.90
N ILE A 898 33.93 20.42 -6.98
CA ILE A 898 34.27 20.26 -5.56
C ILE A 898 35.30 19.16 -5.35
N GLY A 899 35.14 18.02 -6.02
CA GLY A 899 36.10 16.92 -5.89
C GLY A 899 37.54 17.36 -6.17
N GLY A 900 37.76 18.15 -7.23
CA GLY A 900 39.08 18.70 -7.54
C GLY A 900 39.57 19.77 -6.57
N GLN A 901 38.68 20.54 -5.93
CA GLN A 901 39.07 21.51 -4.90
C GLN A 901 39.40 20.83 -3.56
N LEU A 902 38.64 19.78 -3.19
CA LEU A 902 38.91 18.95 -2.03
C LEU A 902 40.28 18.26 -2.15
N GLU A 903 40.61 17.72 -3.33
CA GLU A 903 41.92 17.12 -3.61
C GLU A 903 43.04 18.13 -3.33
N ARG A 904 42.98 19.31 -3.96
CA ARG A 904 43.99 20.36 -3.76
C ARG A 904 44.09 20.83 -2.31
N TYR A 905 42.97 21.01 -1.62
CA TYR A 905 42.96 21.45 -0.23
C TYR A 905 43.60 20.40 0.69
N LEU A 906 43.23 19.13 0.53
CA LEU A 906 43.75 18.04 1.36
C LEU A 906 45.23 17.74 1.05
N GLU A 907 45.63 17.82 -0.22
CA GLU A 907 47.01 17.61 -0.65
C GLU A 907 47.93 18.78 -0.27
N HIS A 908 47.54 20.03 -0.57
CA HIS A 908 48.44 21.18 -0.40
C HIS A 908 48.36 21.82 0.99
N THR A 909 47.20 21.84 1.63
CA THR A 909 47.01 22.50 2.93
C THR A 909 47.19 21.52 4.08
N ARG A 910 46.75 20.26 3.91
CA ARG A 910 46.83 19.23 4.95
C ARG A 910 47.94 18.19 4.71
N HIS A 911 48.58 18.21 3.54
CA HIS A 911 49.69 17.31 3.18
C HIS A 911 49.33 15.82 3.23
N TYR A 912 48.07 15.48 2.97
CA TYR A 912 47.62 14.09 2.91
C TYR A 912 47.74 13.50 1.51
N ASN A 913 48.01 12.20 1.42
CA ASN A 913 47.99 11.48 0.16
C ASN A 913 46.54 11.34 -0.34
N THR A 914 46.26 11.82 -1.55
CA THR A 914 44.91 11.85 -2.11
C THR A 914 44.82 11.23 -3.50
N TYR A 915 43.73 10.53 -3.76
CA TYR A 915 43.36 10.05 -5.09
C TYR A 915 42.02 10.63 -5.51
N TYR A 916 41.89 11.14 -6.73
CA TYR A 916 40.62 11.67 -7.25
C TYR A 916 40.10 10.90 -8.48
N LEU A 917 38.90 10.33 -8.36
CA LEU A 917 38.21 9.63 -9.44
C LEU A 917 36.93 10.33 -9.90
N HIS A 918 36.87 10.65 -11.19
CA HIS A 918 35.71 11.24 -11.85
C HIS A 918 35.42 10.61 -13.22
N GLY A 919 34.32 11.01 -13.86
CA GLY A 919 33.86 10.42 -15.13
C GLY A 919 34.81 10.62 -16.32
N GLY A 920 35.67 11.64 -16.27
CA GLY A 920 36.67 11.93 -17.29
C GLY A 920 38.00 11.18 -17.11
N THR A 921 38.18 10.46 -15.99
CA THR A 921 39.40 9.70 -15.74
C THR A 921 39.48 8.50 -16.70
N SER A 922 40.62 8.38 -17.41
CA SER A 922 40.84 7.23 -18.30
C SER A 922 40.85 5.91 -17.53
N VAL A 923 40.46 4.81 -18.20
CA VAL A 923 40.40 3.47 -17.59
C VAL A 923 41.75 3.09 -16.97
N ALA A 924 42.86 3.31 -17.69
CA ALA A 924 44.20 2.99 -17.19
C ALA A 924 44.62 3.82 -15.96
N ARG A 925 44.22 5.10 -15.88
CA ARG A 925 44.50 5.93 -14.69
C ARG A 925 43.63 5.52 -13.50
N ARG A 926 42.35 5.23 -13.75
CA ARG A 926 41.42 4.71 -12.73
C ARG A 926 41.95 3.43 -12.08
N GLU A 927 42.40 2.48 -12.89
CA GLU A 927 42.90 1.20 -12.38
C GLU A 927 44.16 1.35 -11.54
N ARG A 928 45.09 2.24 -11.93
CA ARG A 928 46.29 2.52 -11.13
C ARG A 928 45.94 3.08 -9.76
N MET A 929 45.10 4.12 -9.68
CA MET A 929 44.71 4.73 -8.41
C MET A 929 44.01 3.73 -7.47
N ILE A 930 43.13 2.87 -8.01
CA ILE A 930 42.47 1.83 -7.20
C ILE A 930 43.48 0.82 -6.65
N THR A 931 44.44 0.41 -7.48
CA THR A 931 45.45 -0.58 -7.10
C THR A 931 46.39 0.00 -6.03
N GLU A 932 46.89 1.22 -6.25
CA GLU A 932 47.77 1.93 -5.32
C GLU A 932 47.07 2.21 -3.99
N PHE A 933 45.80 2.66 -4.02
CA PHE A 933 45.04 2.90 -2.80
C PHE A 933 44.85 1.62 -1.99
N GLN A 934 44.45 0.52 -2.63
CA GLN A 934 44.14 -0.75 -1.96
C GLN A 934 45.38 -1.53 -1.47
N ASP A 935 46.59 -1.15 -1.89
CA ASP A 935 47.83 -1.78 -1.43
C ASP A 935 47.99 -1.61 0.10
N PRO A 936 48.16 -2.71 0.87
CA PRO A 936 48.40 -2.64 2.31
C PRO A 936 49.63 -1.82 2.71
N GLU A 937 50.65 -1.74 1.84
CA GLU A 937 51.90 -1.01 2.11
C GLU A 937 51.76 0.49 1.85
N THR A 938 50.72 0.92 1.12
CA THR A 938 50.46 2.35 0.90
C THR A 938 50.04 3.00 2.22
N GLU A 939 50.62 4.16 2.53
CA GLU A 939 50.26 4.96 3.72
C GLU A 939 48.75 5.33 3.77
N PRO A 940 48.23 5.69 4.96
CA PRO A 940 46.89 6.24 5.10
C PRO A 940 46.64 7.34 4.05
N SER A 941 45.47 7.27 3.42
CA SER A 941 45.18 8.07 2.23
C SER A 941 43.68 8.28 2.06
N LEU A 942 43.35 9.34 1.32
CA LEU A 942 41.98 9.78 1.07
C LEU A 942 41.62 9.54 -0.40
N PHE A 943 40.53 8.85 -0.65
CA PHE A 943 40.03 8.64 -2.01
C PHE A 943 38.78 9.47 -2.22
N ILE A 944 38.87 10.48 -3.08
CA ILE A 944 37.77 11.37 -3.46
C ILE A 944 37.10 10.82 -4.72
N LEU A 945 35.78 10.63 -4.69
CA LEU A 945 35.01 10.05 -5.79
C LEU A 945 33.79 10.89 -6.12
N SER A 946 33.53 11.10 -7.41
CA SER A 946 32.21 11.62 -7.80
C SER A 946 31.14 10.53 -7.70
N LEU A 947 29.95 10.82 -7.16
CA LEU A 947 28.90 9.82 -6.90
C LEU A 947 28.54 8.98 -8.12
N ARG A 948 28.50 9.56 -9.33
CA ARG A 948 28.22 8.81 -10.57
C ARG A 948 29.41 7.96 -11.05
N ALA A 949 30.64 8.36 -10.76
CA ALA A 949 31.84 7.62 -11.16
C ALA A 949 32.21 6.52 -10.14
N GLY A 950 31.99 6.79 -8.85
CA GLY A 950 32.20 5.85 -7.73
C GLY A 950 30.99 4.98 -7.39
N GLY A 951 29.81 5.33 -7.91
CA GLY A 951 28.56 4.60 -7.69
C GLY A 951 28.49 3.23 -8.33
N VAL A 952 29.50 2.76 -9.07
CA VAL A 952 29.39 1.50 -9.83
C VAL A 952 30.59 0.57 -9.63
N GLY A 953 30.30 -0.65 -9.15
CA GLY A 953 31.15 -1.85 -9.00
C GLY A 953 32.53 -1.79 -8.34
N LEU A 954 33.02 -0.66 -7.81
CA LEU A 954 34.37 -0.59 -7.21
C LEU A 954 34.46 -1.37 -5.88
N ASN A 955 35.66 -1.89 -5.59
CA ASN A 955 36.00 -2.51 -4.30
C ASN A 955 37.09 -1.69 -3.61
N LEU A 956 36.77 -1.04 -2.49
CA LEU A 956 37.63 -0.06 -1.78
C LEU A 956 37.69 -0.37 -0.27
N THR A 957 37.82 -1.66 0.07
CA THR A 957 37.80 -2.21 1.43
C THR A 957 38.90 -1.70 2.37
N LYS A 958 39.98 -1.08 1.88
CA LYS A 958 40.99 -0.45 2.75
C LYS A 958 40.39 0.72 3.54
N ALA A 959 39.43 1.43 2.96
CA ALA A 959 38.75 2.51 3.66
C ALA A 959 37.74 1.94 4.66
N ASN A 960 37.77 2.46 5.88
CA ASN A 960 36.77 2.17 6.92
C ASN A 960 35.98 3.43 7.33
N HIS A 961 36.32 4.59 6.76
CA HIS A 961 35.52 5.81 6.85
C HIS A 961 34.97 6.21 5.48
N VAL A 962 33.68 6.57 5.43
CA VAL A 962 33.01 7.05 4.23
C VAL A 962 32.32 8.37 4.53
N PHE A 963 32.72 9.44 3.84
CA PHE A 963 32.14 10.76 3.95
C PHE A 963 31.28 11.07 2.71
N HIS A 964 29.99 11.35 2.90
CA HIS A 964 29.13 11.94 1.88
C HIS A 964 29.07 13.44 2.10
N PHE A 965 29.83 14.20 1.31
CA PHE A 965 30.00 15.64 1.48
C PHE A 965 28.72 16.44 1.17
N ASP A 966 27.90 15.91 0.24
CA ASP A 966 26.60 16.46 -0.13
C ASP A 966 25.51 15.39 -0.13
N ARG A 967 24.29 15.76 0.29
CA ARG A 967 23.16 14.83 0.35
C ARG A 967 22.62 14.55 -1.05
N TRP A 968 22.46 13.27 -1.36
CA TRP A 968 21.75 12.81 -2.54
C TRP A 968 20.29 12.47 -2.18
N TRP A 969 19.36 12.81 -3.07
CA TRP A 969 17.92 12.66 -2.81
C TRP A 969 17.45 11.19 -2.87
N ASN A 970 18.16 10.32 -3.58
CA ASN A 970 17.87 8.88 -3.63
C ASN A 970 18.78 8.11 -2.66
N PRO A 971 18.26 7.61 -1.52
CA PRO A 971 19.09 6.91 -0.54
C PRO A 971 19.80 5.68 -1.12
N ALA A 972 19.20 4.99 -2.11
CA ALA A 972 19.80 3.80 -2.70
C ALA A 972 21.15 4.10 -3.39
N VAL A 973 21.32 5.31 -3.94
CA VAL A 973 22.59 5.73 -4.59
C VAL A 973 23.68 5.97 -3.54
N GLU A 974 23.35 6.58 -2.40
CA GLU A 974 24.30 6.77 -1.29
C GLU A 974 24.66 5.44 -0.63
N ASP A 975 23.67 4.57 -0.42
CA ASP A 975 23.87 3.25 0.16
C ASP A 975 24.78 2.41 -0.77
N GLN A 976 24.58 2.49 -2.09
CA GLN A 976 25.45 1.90 -3.12
C GLN A 976 26.88 2.46 -3.11
N ALA A 977 27.07 3.76 -2.85
CA ALA A 977 28.38 4.37 -2.73
C ALA A 977 29.08 3.99 -1.41
N THR A 978 28.32 3.88 -0.32
CA THR A 978 28.79 3.41 0.99
C THR A 978 29.25 1.96 0.95
N ASP A 979 28.51 1.12 0.23
CA ASP A 979 28.79 -0.30 0.04
C ASP A 979 30.12 -0.59 -0.70
N ARG A 980 30.83 0.45 -1.17
CA ARG A 980 32.19 0.32 -1.75
C ARG A 980 33.26 0.05 -0.69
N ALA A 981 33.10 0.61 0.50
CA ALA A 981 33.92 0.35 1.68
C ALA A 981 33.35 -0.80 2.54
N PHE A 982 32.02 -0.85 2.67
CA PHE A 982 31.31 -1.90 3.40
C PHE A 982 31.08 -3.14 2.53
N ARG A 983 32.16 -3.81 2.15
CA ARG A 983 32.14 -4.97 1.26
C ARG A 983 32.91 -6.14 1.87
N ILE A 984 32.62 -7.35 1.38
CA ILE A 984 33.40 -8.54 1.71
C ILE A 984 34.90 -8.27 1.55
N GLY A 985 35.67 -8.60 2.59
CA GLY A 985 37.10 -8.30 2.69
C GLY A 985 37.40 -7.14 3.64
N GLN A 986 36.39 -6.40 4.06
CA GLN A 986 36.48 -5.43 5.15
C GLN A 986 36.72 -6.14 6.49
N ARG A 987 37.70 -5.66 7.27
CA ARG A 987 38.07 -6.21 8.58
C ARG A 987 37.83 -5.23 9.73
N LYS A 988 37.51 -3.98 9.43
CA LYS A 988 37.23 -2.91 10.40
C LYS A 988 35.78 -2.45 10.29
N ASN A 989 35.21 -1.98 11.41
CA ASN A 989 33.90 -1.33 11.40
C ASN A 989 33.92 -0.15 10.42
N VAL A 990 32.83 -0.02 9.65
CA VAL A 990 32.71 1.05 8.65
C VAL A 990 31.84 2.18 9.19
N PHE A 991 32.44 3.35 9.28
CA PHE A 991 31.78 4.59 9.72
C PHE A 991 31.35 5.41 8.52
N VAL A 992 30.07 5.74 8.46
CA VAL A 992 29.44 6.46 7.35
C VAL A 992 28.96 7.81 7.85
N HIS A 993 29.54 8.87 7.33
CA HIS A 993 29.33 10.25 7.76
C HIS A 993 28.58 11.00 6.67
N LYS A 994 27.31 11.35 6.93
CA LYS A 994 26.42 12.03 5.98
C LYS A 994 26.30 13.51 6.35
N PHE A 995 26.94 14.41 5.60
CA PHE A 995 26.89 15.84 5.88
C PHE A 995 25.53 16.45 5.49
N VAL A 996 24.96 17.25 6.38
CA VAL A 996 23.67 17.94 6.18
C VAL A 996 23.81 19.39 6.63
N SER A 997 23.55 20.34 5.73
CA SER A 997 23.46 21.76 6.11
C SER A 997 22.15 22.09 6.83
N MET A 998 22.24 22.53 8.09
CA MET A 998 21.09 22.89 8.93
C MET A 998 20.32 24.08 8.40
N GLY A 999 19.00 24.04 8.54
CA GLY A 999 18.08 25.09 8.12
C GLY A 999 18.02 25.31 6.60
N THR A 1000 18.61 24.42 5.81
CA THR A 1000 18.63 24.49 4.34
C THR A 1000 17.75 23.40 3.70
N MET A 1001 17.68 23.41 2.37
CA MET A 1001 17.04 22.34 1.61
C MET A 1001 17.61 20.93 1.91
N GLU A 1002 18.87 20.81 2.32
CA GLU A 1002 19.47 19.49 2.59
C GLU A 1002 18.84 18.80 3.81
N GLU A 1003 18.55 19.56 4.87
CA GLU A 1003 17.91 19.04 6.08
C GLU A 1003 16.47 18.58 5.80
N ARG A 1004 15.74 19.35 4.99
CA ARG A 1004 14.36 19.01 4.62
C ARG A 1004 14.31 17.75 3.74
N ILE A 1005 15.20 17.65 2.76
CA ILE A 1005 15.32 16.44 1.92
C ILE A 1005 15.69 15.23 2.79
N ASP A 1006 16.60 15.39 3.75
CA ASP A 1006 16.98 14.33 4.67
C ASP A 1006 15.78 13.82 5.50
N ALA A 1007 15.00 14.72 6.09
CA ALA A 1007 13.80 14.36 6.85
C ALA A 1007 12.76 13.61 5.98
N MET A 1008 12.51 14.08 4.76
CA MET A 1008 11.59 13.43 3.82
C MET A 1008 12.02 12.01 3.44
N ILE A 1009 13.34 11.79 3.24
CA ILE A 1009 13.88 10.45 2.95
C ILE A 1009 13.63 9.49 4.13
N GLU A 1010 13.75 9.96 5.37
CA GLU A 1010 13.55 9.13 6.56
C GLU A 1010 12.08 8.74 6.76
N ASP A 1011 11.17 9.70 6.63
CA ASP A 1011 9.73 9.43 6.73
C ASP A 1011 9.29 8.40 5.69
N LYS A 1012 9.84 8.49 4.47
CA LYS A 1012 9.58 7.53 3.40
C LYS A 1012 10.17 6.15 3.70
N LYS A 1013 11.39 6.06 4.24
CA LYS A 1013 11.99 4.78 4.66
C LYS A 1013 11.13 4.07 5.72
N ARG A 1014 10.49 4.82 6.63
CA ARG A 1014 9.60 4.27 7.68
C ARG A 1014 8.32 3.65 7.09
N LEU A 1015 7.76 4.24 6.03
CA LEU A 1015 6.53 3.77 5.37
C LEU A 1015 6.78 2.67 4.32
N SER A 1016 7.98 2.65 3.72
CA SER A 1016 8.38 1.80 2.59
C SER A 1016 8.65 0.31 2.91
N SER A 1017 8.41 -0.18 4.12
CA SER A 1017 8.45 -1.63 4.39
C SER A 1017 7.36 -2.40 3.62
N LEU A 1018 6.37 -1.67 3.09
CA LEU A 1018 5.43 -2.11 2.07
C LEU A 1018 5.89 -1.56 0.71
N VAL A 1019 6.46 -2.45 -0.10
CA VAL A 1019 6.85 -2.35 -1.53
C VAL A 1019 6.31 -1.09 -2.26
N VAL A 1020 7.00 0.05 -2.28
CA VAL A 1020 7.01 1.10 -3.36
C VAL A 1020 8.08 2.16 -3.02
N GLY A 1021 8.86 2.59 -4.03
CA GLY A 1021 10.09 3.37 -3.88
C GLY A 1021 10.03 4.90 -4.14
N ALA A 1022 11.21 5.51 -4.25
CA ALA A 1022 11.45 6.96 -4.19
C ALA A 1022 11.71 7.60 -5.56
N ASP A 1023 10.76 8.37 -6.08
CA ASP A 1023 10.94 9.13 -7.32
C ASP A 1023 11.81 10.38 -7.13
N GLU A 1024 12.34 10.92 -8.22
CA GLU A 1024 12.92 12.29 -8.32
C GLU A 1024 11.90 13.28 -8.91
N SER A 1025 10.88 12.79 -9.63
CA SER A 1025 9.93 13.64 -10.36
C SER A 1025 9.15 14.56 -9.43
N TRP A 1026 8.86 14.13 -8.19
CA TRP A 1026 8.11 14.91 -7.21
C TRP A 1026 8.73 16.28 -7.00
N LEU A 1027 10.06 16.41 -6.92
CA LEU A 1027 10.75 17.69 -6.74
C LEU A 1027 10.41 18.73 -7.84
N THR A 1028 10.12 18.27 -9.05
CA THR A 1028 9.75 19.14 -10.18
C THR A 1028 8.24 19.30 -10.38
N GLU A 1029 7.44 18.45 -9.72
CA GLU A 1029 5.98 18.57 -9.68
C GLU A 1029 5.51 19.42 -8.50
N LEU A 1030 6.35 19.60 -7.45
CA LEU A 1030 6.10 20.53 -6.33
C LEU A 1030 5.57 21.84 -6.86
N ASP A 1031 4.50 22.37 -6.28
CA ASP A 1031 3.99 23.70 -6.57
C ASP A 1031 4.99 24.79 -6.11
N ASN A 1032 4.74 26.04 -6.47
CA ASN A 1032 5.69 27.13 -6.22
C ASN A 1032 5.89 27.40 -4.73
N ASP A 1033 4.86 27.23 -3.90
CA ASP A 1033 4.93 27.56 -2.49
C ASP A 1033 5.60 26.43 -1.71
N THR A 1034 5.27 25.17 -1.99
CA THR A 1034 6.00 24.04 -1.39
C THR A 1034 7.47 24.04 -1.83
N PHE A 1035 7.76 24.40 -3.09
CA PHE A 1035 9.15 24.55 -3.53
C PHE A 1035 9.89 25.69 -2.81
N LYS A 1036 9.23 26.85 -2.61
CA LYS A 1036 9.79 27.97 -1.82
C LYS A 1036 10.07 27.54 -0.40
N GLU A 1037 9.16 26.83 0.23
CA GLU A 1037 9.37 26.29 1.56
C GLU A 1037 10.56 25.36 1.57
N LEU A 1038 10.59 24.36 0.67
CA LEU A 1038 11.70 23.42 0.56
C LEU A 1038 13.06 24.13 0.50
N ILE A 1039 13.15 25.23 -0.25
CA ILE A 1039 14.40 25.98 -0.39
C ILE A 1039 14.62 27.05 0.68
N ALA A 1040 13.63 27.44 1.48
CA ALA A 1040 13.74 28.55 2.43
C ALA A 1040 14.77 28.29 3.54
N LEU A 1041 15.59 29.31 3.82
CA LEU A 1041 16.59 29.29 4.88
C LEU A 1041 15.94 29.58 6.25
N ARG A 1042 16.15 28.71 7.24
CA ARG A 1042 15.68 28.95 8.63
C ARG A 1042 16.70 29.76 9.41
N ARG A 1043 16.24 30.61 10.33
CA ARG A 1043 17.10 31.43 11.21
C ARG A 1043 18.09 30.61 12.06
N SER A 1044 17.79 29.35 12.34
CA SER A 1044 18.69 28.43 13.05
C SER A 1044 19.90 27.94 12.22
N ALA A 1045 20.01 28.34 10.94
CA ALA A 1045 21.09 27.93 10.03
C ALA A 1045 22.42 28.68 10.26
N VAL A 1046 22.40 29.81 10.95
CA VAL A 1046 23.56 30.68 11.20
C VAL A 1046 23.87 30.68 12.69
N LEU A 1047 25.11 30.34 13.06
CA LEU A 1047 25.61 30.62 14.42
C LEU A 1047 25.87 32.13 14.49
N GLU A 1048 25.24 32.83 15.44
CA GLU A 1048 25.61 34.22 15.79
C GLU A 1048 27.07 34.32 16.24
#